data_AF-E4Q3K8-F1
#
_entry.id   AF-E4Q3K8-F1
#
_cell.length_a   1.000
_cell.length_b   1.000
_cell.length_c   1.000
_cell.angle_alpha   90.00
_cell.angle_beta   90.00
_cell.angle_gamma   90.00
#
_symmetry.space_group_name_H-M   'P 1'
#
loop_
_entity.id
_entity.type
_entity.pdbx_description
1 polymer ?
#
loop_
_entity_poly.entity_id
_entity_poly.type
_entity_poly.pdbx_seq_one_letter_code
_entity_poly.pdbx_strand_id
1 'polypeptide(L)'
;MKIENIKVYNNRNIYSDKKVVVLKVKGKFEEARNFAMLCIHIQNLIGYNLVEYWECLNIGDYIDVLIEHDNQIVVYKVIEFALECMGKGLEPEDFPDKISKLKKLTIETELSPNTRLLKNACMKRGIRFTRIGYTDTFILGEGKYAKLFAGLISEHDFGVVSISNDREMEREFLKLNFFPVAPFEVIFTSDQLTESIKKLGFPISIKGCRKDSPNIGNIRTNQQALEAFNMVKSIENRVIVERYVPGNSYKILVVNGKVVAAVERTSPYIVGDGKRRISELLDQGERNNKYIQKNILKQGFTLDDILPKGMRIFLKEPTSFKTGCITTDVTEKIAYENQQLFVEIAERLGYVITVLDFVTEDISLPYSVVGGYVVDIETNCDLRIFSQTCNSDIFNTILDVYFEKIPNPSVPIIAVAGTYGKSTILQTMRYIFQRCGLAISIDSEIENFYLRSFGDFSDIKLVEFNPEKNIEEIEIEPDVGIITNTFFQDQIEKNLLFARSIKENGYLILNVNDAYKYLYSAKAKCRIVFTSTSSHHPDLKAQMEMKKPCVYLENDIIKIFDGKEMFSFCNIKEIPYSYEGKLMFAIENILQTVAAMYFYGVDSEIIYKFLTEYKNDSHQNPGKFNIFDINGIKVIIDSLSKKNHLKLLVSNLNLIGIKDIYFVCEKRQEQNLDFVKDKNKVICRQIERFSDVIEMISDSIKRAKKGDGVFIILPEPLNKDVTFEIREGLAKRKRNFVNNA
;
A
#
# COMPACT_ATOMS: atom_id res chain seq x y z
N MET A 1 30.68 25.70 2.70
CA MET A 1 30.08 24.36 2.51
C MET A 1 29.47 24.18 1.10
N LYS A 2 29.70 23.04 0.41
CA LYS A 2 29.08 22.70 -0.89
C LYS A 2 28.46 21.30 -0.86
N ILE A 3 27.18 21.18 -1.26
CA ILE A 3 26.49 19.89 -1.38
C ILE A 3 26.83 19.28 -2.76
N GLU A 4 27.36 18.07 -2.76
CA GLU A 4 27.77 17.32 -3.96
C GLU A 4 26.71 16.30 -4.39
N ASN A 5 25.97 15.74 -3.43
CA ASN A 5 24.89 14.80 -3.73
C ASN A 5 23.85 14.81 -2.60
N ILE A 6 22.58 14.55 -2.95
CA ILE A 6 21.50 14.33 -2.00
C ILE A 6 20.86 12.99 -2.33
N LYS A 7 21.00 12.02 -1.41
CA LYS A 7 20.29 10.74 -1.49
C LYS A 7 19.23 10.67 -0.40
N VAL A 8 18.13 10.01 -0.70
CA VAL A 8 17.04 9.79 0.25
C VAL A 8 16.87 8.30 0.40
N TYR A 9 17.06 7.81 1.62
CA TYR A 9 16.91 6.40 1.95
C TYR A 9 15.63 6.21 2.73
N ASN A 10 14.88 5.15 2.41
CA ASN A 10 13.83 4.68 3.29
C ASN A 10 14.50 4.05 4.52
N ASN A 11 14.04 4.38 5.72
CA ASN A 11 14.48 3.63 6.89
C ASN A 11 14.05 2.17 6.68
N ARG A 12 14.96 1.20 6.94
CA ARG A 12 14.88 -0.23 6.52
C ARG A 12 13.60 -0.99 6.90
N ASN A 13 12.71 -0.36 7.65
CA ASN A 13 11.39 -0.89 7.93
C ASN A 13 10.45 -0.49 6.78
N ILE A 14 9.98 -1.45 5.98
CA ILE A 14 8.99 -1.25 4.90
C ILE A 14 7.68 -0.64 5.46
N TYR A 15 7.52 -0.69 6.79
CA TYR A 15 6.49 -0.05 7.59
C TYR A 15 6.95 1.25 8.25
N SER A 16 7.93 1.99 7.70
CA SER A 16 8.37 3.30 8.19
C SER A 16 8.63 4.24 7.02
N ASP A 17 7.88 5.34 6.96
CA ASP A 17 8.12 6.42 5.99
C ASP A 17 9.16 7.44 6.48
N LYS A 18 9.80 7.20 7.64
CA LYS A 18 10.93 8.02 8.08
C LYS A 18 12.03 7.86 7.04
N LYS A 19 12.25 8.92 6.27
CA LYS A 19 13.32 8.96 5.29
C LYS A 19 14.52 9.59 5.95
N VAL A 20 15.69 9.00 5.71
CA VAL A 20 16.95 9.61 6.08
C VAL A 20 17.51 10.23 4.82
N VAL A 21 17.54 11.56 4.81
CA VAL A 21 18.22 12.32 3.76
C VAL A 21 19.69 12.34 4.09
N VAL A 22 20.51 11.82 3.18
CA VAL A 22 21.96 11.84 3.29
C VAL A 22 22.51 12.82 2.28
N LEU A 23 23.11 13.88 2.80
CA LEU A 23 23.75 14.93 2.04
C LEU A 23 25.25 14.67 2.03
N LYS A 24 25.83 14.47 0.86
CA LYS A 24 27.29 14.46 0.69
C LYS A 24 27.80 15.87 0.55
N VAL A 25 28.67 16.27 1.47
CA VAL A 25 29.12 17.66 1.59
C VAL A 25 30.64 17.74 1.55
N LYS A 26 31.17 18.72 0.81
CA LYS A 26 32.57 19.18 0.94
C LYS A 26 32.63 20.46 1.77
N GLY A 27 33.47 20.45 2.81
CA GLY A 27 33.67 21.62 3.68
C GLY A 27 34.21 21.25 5.06
N LYS A 28 34.12 22.21 5.98
CA LYS A 28 34.50 22.00 7.39
C LYS A 28 33.39 21.24 8.13
N PHE A 29 33.78 20.31 9.01
CA PHE A 29 32.85 19.51 9.81
C PHE A 29 31.91 20.36 10.66
N GLU A 30 32.42 21.44 11.24
CA GLU A 30 31.65 22.36 12.08
C GLU A 30 30.59 23.14 11.29
N GLU A 31 30.89 23.55 10.06
CA GLU A 31 29.90 24.15 9.15
C GLU A 31 28.78 23.16 8.80
N ALA A 32 29.13 21.91 8.53
CA ALA A 32 28.15 20.86 8.23
C ALA A 32 27.25 20.54 9.43
N ARG A 33 27.81 20.59 10.65
CA ARG A 33 27.06 20.43 11.90
C ARG A 33 26.07 21.57 12.12
N ASN A 34 26.50 22.82 11.94
CA ASN A 34 25.62 23.99 12.06
C ASN A 34 24.48 23.96 11.04
N PHE A 35 24.79 23.56 9.80
CA PHE A 35 23.79 23.34 8.76
C PHE A 35 22.72 22.31 9.17
N ALA A 36 23.13 21.17 9.72
CA ALA A 36 22.22 20.13 10.17
C ALA A 36 21.28 20.63 11.29
N MET A 37 21.84 21.30 12.30
CA MET A 37 21.05 21.89 13.40
C MET A 37 20.05 22.93 12.89
N LEU A 38 20.46 23.76 11.92
CA LEU A 38 19.58 24.76 11.32
C LEU A 38 18.41 24.12 10.57
N CYS A 39 18.64 23.00 9.87
CA CYS A 39 17.57 22.24 9.24
C CYS A 39 16.56 21.70 10.27
N ILE A 40 17.03 21.22 11.43
CA ILE A 40 16.14 20.78 12.52
C ILE A 40 15.38 21.97 13.12
N HIS A 41 16.03 23.11 13.31
CA HIS A 41 15.37 24.33 13.80
C HIS A 41 14.25 24.80 12.88
N ILE A 42 14.50 24.85 11.57
CA ILE A 42 13.47 25.17 10.56
C ILE A 42 12.32 24.16 10.62
N GLN A 43 12.62 22.87 10.73
CA GLN A 43 11.60 21.82 10.87
C GLN A 43 10.70 22.05 12.10
N ASN A 44 11.27 22.40 13.25
CA ASN A 44 10.52 22.76 14.45
C ASN A 44 9.61 23.98 14.20
N LEU A 45 10.13 25.04 13.57
CA LEU A 45 9.36 26.25 13.29
C LEU A 45 8.14 25.99 12.40
N ILE A 46 8.20 25.00 11.50
CA ILE A 46 7.11 24.64 10.58
C ILE A 46 6.19 23.54 11.13
N GLY A 47 6.44 23.02 12.34
CA GLY A 47 5.53 22.13 13.08
C GLY A 47 6.04 20.71 13.34
N TYR A 48 7.29 20.39 13.00
CA TYR A 48 7.91 19.09 13.25
C TYR A 48 8.62 19.04 14.61
N ASN A 49 7.90 19.35 15.69
CA ASN A 49 8.45 19.51 17.05
C ASN A 49 9.01 18.22 17.70
N LEU A 50 9.13 17.11 16.94
CA LEU A 50 9.54 15.79 17.43
C LEU A 50 10.62 15.11 16.54
N VAL A 51 11.13 15.80 15.51
CA VAL A 51 12.18 15.27 14.64
C VAL A 51 13.52 15.74 15.17
N GLU A 52 14.21 14.89 15.92
CA GLU A 52 15.47 15.25 16.60
C GLU A 52 16.70 14.55 16.03
N TYR A 53 16.53 13.59 15.10
CA TYR A 53 17.66 12.82 14.59
C TYR A 53 18.35 13.53 13.43
N TRP A 54 19.60 13.92 13.69
CA TRP A 54 20.56 14.32 12.68
C TRP A 54 21.95 13.83 13.10
N GLU A 55 22.81 13.54 12.13
CA GLU A 55 24.17 13.08 12.39
C GLU A 55 25.11 13.54 11.27
N CYS A 56 26.37 13.81 11.60
CA CYS A 56 27.41 14.13 10.62
C CYS A 56 28.51 13.07 10.70
N LEU A 57 28.73 12.34 9.61
CA LEU A 57 29.73 11.28 9.52
C LEU A 57 30.87 11.73 8.59
N ASN A 58 32.11 11.60 9.05
CA ASN A 58 33.27 11.94 8.24
C ASN A 58 33.70 10.72 7.40
N ILE A 59 33.66 10.84 6.08
CA ILE A 59 33.94 9.75 5.12
C ILE A 59 34.99 10.23 4.12
N GLY A 60 36.26 10.16 4.54
CA GLY A 60 37.40 10.57 3.72
C GLY A 60 37.37 12.07 3.42
N ASP A 61 37.22 12.44 2.15
CA ASP A 61 37.19 13.84 1.69
C ASP A 61 35.80 14.50 1.78
N TYR A 62 34.79 13.77 2.29
CA TYR A 62 33.40 14.20 2.35
C TYR A 62 32.82 14.03 3.76
N ILE A 63 31.81 14.82 4.06
CA ILE A 63 30.98 14.68 5.25
C ILE A 63 29.57 14.26 4.79
N ASP A 64 29.08 13.14 5.29
CA ASP A 64 27.69 12.73 5.13
C ASP A 64 26.88 13.39 6.25
N VAL A 65 25.95 14.27 5.90
CA VAL A 65 24.99 14.87 6.83
C VAL A 65 23.66 14.15 6.70
N LEU A 66 23.24 13.50 7.77
CA LEU A 66 22.01 12.74 7.89
C LEU A 66 20.95 13.62 8.53
N ILE A 67 19.81 13.77 7.87
CA ILE A 67 18.65 14.51 8.39
C ILE A 67 17.43 13.59 8.25
N GLU A 68 16.80 13.25 9.37
CA GLU A 68 15.54 12.53 9.35
C GLU A 68 14.38 13.44 8.95
N HIS A 69 13.50 12.98 8.07
CA HIS A 69 12.26 13.67 7.75
C HIS A 69 11.24 12.73 7.10
N ASP A 70 9.95 12.90 7.41
CA ASP A 70 8.85 12.08 6.85
C ASP A 70 8.43 12.49 5.42
N ASN A 71 8.93 13.61 4.91
CA ASN A 71 8.44 14.22 3.67
C ASN A 71 9.60 14.80 2.86
N GLN A 72 9.89 14.12 1.75
CA GLN A 72 11.00 14.44 0.87
C GLN A 72 10.87 15.84 0.23
N ILE A 73 9.65 16.29 -0.09
CA ILE A 73 9.47 17.61 -0.71
C ILE A 73 9.78 18.71 0.30
N VAL A 74 9.27 18.55 1.52
CA VAL A 74 9.47 19.53 2.59
C VAL A 74 10.95 19.60 2.98
N VAL A 75 11.61 18.45 3.19
CA VAL A 75 13.03 18.46 3.59
C VAL A 75 13.95 19.08 2.53
N TYR A 76 13.68 18.91 1.23
CA TYR A 76 14.45 19.63 0.19
C TYR A 76 14.29 21.14 0.32
N LYS A 77 13.08 21.63 0.60
CA LYS A 77 12.83 23.06 0.80
C LYS A 77 13.39 23.58 2.12
N VAL A 78 13.44 22.75 3.15
CA VAL A 78 14.16 23.05 4.39
C VAL A 78 15.66 23.19 4.12
N ILE A 79 16.27 22.26 3.37
CA ILE A 79 17.68 22.29 3.00
C ILE A 79 18.02 23.56 2.19
N GLU A 80 17.21 23.88 1.18
CA GLU A 80 17.36 25.12 0.39
C GLU A 80 17.31 26.36 1.29
N PHE A 81 16.34 26.40 2.23
CA PHE A 81 16.17 27.54 3.12
C PHE A 81 17.31 27.66 4.14
N ALA A 82 17.78 26.54 4.70
CA ALA A 82 18.92 26.51 5.61
C ALA A 82 20.20 27.03 4.94
N LEU A 83 20.48 26.62 3.69
CA LEU A 83 21.62 27.13 2.93
C LEU A 83 21.52 28.65 2.70
N GLU A 84 20.33 29.16 2.45
CA GLU A 84 20.13 30.60 2.24
C GLU A 84 20.34 31.40 3.52
N CYS A 85 19.82 30.92 4.65
CA CYS A 85 20.09 31.49 5.98
C CYS A 85 21.59 31.55 6.26
N MET A 86 22.31 30.44 6.07
CA MET A 86 23.77 30.40 6.23
C MET A 86 24.51 31.35 5.29
N GLY A 87 24.08 31.42 4.01
CA GLY A 87 24.70 32.28 3.01
C GLY A 87 24.51 33.77 3.28
N LYS A 88 23.42 34.15 3.97
CA LYS A 88 23.11 35.53 4.36
C LYS A 88 23.53 35.87 5.78
N GLY A 89 23.86 34.87 6.61
CA GLY A 89 24.14 35.05 8.04
C GLY A 89 22.92 35.53 8.83
N LEU A 90 21.72 35.06 8.45
CA LEU A 90 20.44 35.42 9.07
C LEU A 90 19.73 34.20 9.63
N GLU A 91 18.90 34.39 10.66
CA GLU A 91 18.14 33.32 11.30
C GLU A 91 16.83 33.05 10.53
N PRO A 92 16.23 31.84 10.62
CA PRO A 92 15.00 31.52 9.90
C PRO A 92 13.83 32.45 10.24
N GLU A 93 13.74 32.89 11.49
CA GLU A 93 12.73 33.81 12.01
C GLU A 93 12.72 35.17 11.31
N ASP A 94 13.84 35.56 10.69
CA ASP A 94 13.95 36.78 9.88
C ASP A 94 13.15 36.68 8.56
N PHE A 95 12.62 35.49 8.22
CA PHE A 95 11.84 35.23 7.00
C PHE A 95 10.44 34.66 7.29
N PRO A 96 9.53 35.42 7.94
CA PRO A 96 8.21 34.93 8.34
C PRO A 96 7.35 34.44 7.15
N ASP A 97 7.46 35.11 5.99
CA ASP A 97 6.75 34.71 4.77
C ASP A 97 7.17 33.33 4.25
N LYS A 98 8.46 32.98 4.39
CA LYS A 98 8.96 31.67 3.98
C LYS A 98 8.52 30.58 4.93
N ILE A 99 8.58 30.85 6.24
CA ILE A 99 8.04 29.94 7.25
C ILE A 99 6.55 29.68 6.97
N SER A 100 5.77 30.72 6.66
CA SER A 100 4.35 30.59 6.31
C SER A 100 4.13 29.75 5.04
N LYS A 101 4.92 29.96 3.98
CA LYS A 101 4.88 29.15 2.76
C LYS A 101 5.25 27.69 3.02
N LEU A 102 6.28 27.43 3.83
CA LEU A 102 6.70 26.08 4.20
C LEU A 102 5.65 25.38 5.07
N LYS A 103 5.01 26.09 6.00
CA LYS A 103 3.86 25.56 6.76
C LYS A 103 2.71 25.16 5.85
N LYS A 104 2.39 25.99 4.85
CA LYS A 104 1.36 25.67 3.86
C LYS A 104 1.73 24.43 3.04
N LEU A 105 2.96 24.34 2.56
CA LEU A 105 3.48 23.17 1.83
C LEU A 105 3.41 21.90 2.69
N THR A 106 3.73 22.02 3.98
CA THR A 106 3.62 20.93 4.95
C THR A 106 2.18 20.44 5.02
N ILE A 107 1.22 21.34 5.26
CA ILE A 107 -0.22 20.99 5.31
C ILE A 107 -0.70 20.35 3.99
N GLU A 108 -0.24 20.82 2.84
CA GLU A 108 -0.63 20.31 1.52
C GLU A 108 -0.03 18.94 1.19
N THR A 109 1.08 18.56 1.82
CA THR A 109 1.84 17.35 1.45
C THR A 109 1.93 16.31 2.55
N GLU A 110 1.51 16.62 3.78
CA GLU A 110 1.47 15.68 4.90
C GLU A 110 0.14 14.94 5.02
N LEU A 111 0.16 13.83 5.76
CA LEU A 111 -1.04 13.12 6.16
C LEU A 111 -1.70 13.87 7.32
N SER A 112 -3.03 13.91 7.36
CA SER A 112 -3.73 14.47 8.52
C SER A 112 -3.47 13.63 9.77
N PRO A 113 -3.72 14.20 10.97
CA PRO A 113 -3.43 13.52 12.22
C PRO A 113 -4.10 12.14 12.35
N ASN A 114 -5.36 12.01 11.94
CA ASN A 114 -6.07 10.73 11.93
C ASN A 114 -5.41 9.72 11.01
N THR A 115 -5.16 10.11 9.76
CA THR A 115 -4.53 9.23 8.77
C THR A 115 -3.15 8.77 9.23
N ARG A 116 -2.37 9.66 9.86
CA ARG A 116 -1.07 9.33 10.43
C ARG A 116 -1.18 8.31 11.57
N LEU A 117 -2.14 8.47 12.47
CA LEU A 117 -2.36 7.52 13.56
C LEU A 117 -2.87 6.16 13.04
N LEU A 118 -3.77 6.16 12.06
CA LEU A 118 -4.24 4.95 11.39
C LEU A 118 -3.09 4.22 10.69
N LYS A 119 -2.24 4.95 9.96
CA LYS A 119 -1.02 4.43 9.34
C LYS A 119 -0.09 3.80 10.38
N ASN A 120 0.15 4.45 11.51
CA ASN A 120 0.97 3.88 12.58
C ASN A 120 0.39 2.56 13.12
N ALA A 121 -0.95 2.45 13.24
CA ALA A 121 -1.61 1.22 13.61
C ALA A 121 -1.46 0.14 12.52
N CYS A 122 -1.58 0.49 11.24
CA CYS A 122 -1.34 -0.41 10.10
C CYS A 122 0.08 -1.00 10.16
N MET A 123 1.07 -0.14 10.38
CA MET A 123 2.49 -0.50 10.46
C MET A 123 2.75 -1.51 11.59
N LYS A 124 2.15 -1.31 12.78
CA LYS A 124 2.24 -2.27 13.89
C LYS A 124 1.62 -3.64 13.57
N ARG A 125 0.62 -3.69 12.68
CA ARG A 125 -0.06 -4.92 12.26
C ARG A 125 0.50 -5.54 10.98
N GLY A 126 1.56 -4.96 10.41
CA GLY A 126 2.09 -5.42 9.12
C GLY A 126 1.17 -5.14 7.92
N ILE A 127 0.14 -4.31 8.10
CA ILE A 127 -0.78 -3.90 7.04
C ILE A 127 -0.09 -2.86 6.18
N ARG A 128 0.05 -3.13 4.88
CA ARG A 128 0.72 -2.20 3.97
C ARG A 128 -0.13 -0.94 3.78
N PHE A 129 0.51 0.23 3.92
CA PHE A 129 -0.10 1.53 3.67
C PHE A 129 0.49 2.12 2.38
N THR A 130 -0.34 2.45 1.41
CA THR A 130 0.08 3.03 0.13
C THR A 130 -0.61 4.38 -0.06
N ARG A 131 0.11 5.47 0.12
CA ARG A 131 -0.44 6.81 -0.16
C ARG A 131 -0.63 7.03 -1.67
N ILE A 132 -1.71 7.70 -2.05
CA ILE A 132 -1.97 8.13 -3.43
C ILE A 132 -1.76 9.63 -3.51
N GLY A 133 -0.75 10.04 -4.27
CA GLY A 133 -0.38 11.45 -4.39
C GLY A 133 -0.01 12.08 -3.05
N TYR A 134 -0.48 13.31 -2.83
CA TYR A 134 -0.20 14.11 -1.63
C TYR A 134 -1.43 14.36 -0.77
N THR A 135 -2.56 13.70 -1.03
CA THR A 135 -3.80 13.86 -0.24
C THR A 135 -3.84 12.85 0.91
N ASP A 136 -4.91 12.89 1.70
CA ASP A 136 -5.28 11.85 2.68
C ASP A 136 -5.91 10.61 2.02
N THR A 137 -5.64 10.39 0.74
CA THR A 137 -6.12 9.22 0.01
C THR A 137 -5.04 8.14 0.00
N PHE A 138 -5.40 6.93 0.38
CA PHE A 138 -4.45 5.82 0.50
C PHE A 138 -5.14 4.47 0.34
N ILE A 139 -4.34 3.44 0.08
CA ILE A 139 -4.76 2.05 0.04
C ILE A 139 -4.20 1.34 1.27
N LEU A 140 -5.04 0.58 1.96
CA LEU A 140 -4.62 -0.37 2.99
C LEU A 140 -4.65 -1.79 2.45
N GLY A 141 -3.62 -2.59 2.74
CA GLY A 141 -3.49 -3.96 2.24
C GLY A 141 -3.01 -4.03 0.79
N GLU A 142 -3.04 -5.24 0.23
CA GLU A 142 -2.57 -5.52 -1.14
C GLU A 142 -3.48 -6.51 -1.88
N GLY A 143 -3.45 -6.45 -3.21
CA GLY A 143 -4.16 -7.38 -4.08
C GLY A 143 -5.65 -7.42 -3.76
N LYS A 144 -6.22 -8.63 -3.64
CA LYS A 144 -7.63 -8.81 -3.23
C LYS A 144 -7.99 -8.24 -1.85
N TYR A 145 -7.00 -7.97 -0.98
CA TYR A 145 -7.22 -7.39 0.34
C TYR A 145 -7.09 -5.86 0.35
N ALA A 146 -6.69 -5.27 -0.76
CA ALA A 146 -6.56 -3.83 -0.91
C ALA A 146 -7.91 -3.13 -0.68
N LYS A 147 -7.89 -2.02 0.05
CA LYS A 147 -9.07 -1.17 0.31
C LYS A 147 -8.69 0.30 0.17
N LEU A 148 -9.47 1.05 -0.59
CA LEU A 148 -9.29 2.50 -0.73
C LEU A 148 -9.90 3.26 0.45
N PHE A 149 -9.15 4.24 0.94
CA PHE A 149 -9.58 5.17 1.97
C PHE A 149 -9.29 6.63 1.59
N ALA A 150 -10.14 7.52 2.09
CA ALA A 150 -9.90 8.96 2.15
C ALA A 150 -10.10 9.45 3.60
N GLY A 151 -9.00 9.69 4.31
CA GLY A 151 -9.04 9.92 5.75
C GLY A 151 -9.53 8.67 6.49
N LEU A 152 -10.72 8.73 7.10
CA LEU A 152 -11.36 7.59 7.77
C LEU A 152 -12.49 6.94 6.96
N ILE A 153 -12.79 7.49 5.77
CA ILE A 153 -13.89 7.05 4.92
C ILE A 153 -13.36 5.97 3.96
N SER A 154 -13.99 4.80 3.93
CA SER A 154 -13.66 3.71 3.00
C SER A 154 -14.43 3.81 1.68
N GLU A 155 -14.06 3.00 0.70
CA GLU A 155 -14.77 2.84 -0.58
C GLU A 155 -16.25 2.44 -0.46
N HIS A 156 -16.67 1.86 0.67
CA HIS A 156 -18.06 1.46 0.90
C HIS A 156 -18.94 2.57 1.49
N ASP A 157 -18.32 3.65 1.99
CA ASP A 157 -19.00 4.70 2.73
C ASP A 157 -19.53 5.85 1.84
N PHE A 158 -19.24 5.83 0.53
CA PHE A 158 -19.39 6.98 -0.38
C PHE A 158 -20.83 7.48 -0.53
N GLY A 159 -21.81 6.58 -0.53
CA GLY A 159 -23.22 6.93 -0.72
C GLY A 159 -23.83 7.74 0.43
N VAL A 160 -23.23 7.68 1.61
CA VAL A 160 -23.79 8.25 2.84
C VAL A 160 -23.11 9.58 3.23
N VAL A 161 -21.94 9.89 2.66
CA VAL A 161 -21.13 11.11 2.96
C VAL A 161 -21.92 12.39 2.72
N SER A 162 -22.89 12.35 1.80
CA SER A 162 -23.80 13.47 1.56
C SER A 162 -24.68 13.81 2.76
N ILE A 163 -25.13 12.82 3.54
CA ILE A 163 -25.97 13.04 4.73
C ILE A 163 -25.14 13.68 5.85
N SER A 164 -23.94 13.16 6.12
CA SER A 164 -23.11 13.67 7.22
C SER A 164 -22.55 15.08 6.97
N ASN A 165 -22.49 15.55 5.72
CA ASN A 165 -21.98 16.88 5.40
C ASN A 165 -23.06 17.98 5.37
N ASP A 166 -24.34 17.61 5.46
CA ASP A 166 -25.48 18.54 5.44
C ASP A 166 -26.34 18.35 6.70
N ARG A 167 -26.37 19.38 7.54
CA ARG A 167 -27.10 19.40 8.81
C ARG A 167 -28.61 19.21 8.62
N GLU A 168 -29.20 19.69 7.53
CA GLU A 168 -30.63 19.49 7.25
C GLU A 168 -30.92 18.01 7.02
N MET A 169 -30.13 17.37 6.15
CA MET A 169 -30.27 15.95 5.82
C MET A 169 -30.10 15.06 7.05
N GLU A 170 -29.13 15.36 7.89
CA GLU A 170 -28.90 14.67 9.15
C GLU A 170 -30.11 14.73 10.09
N ARG A 171 -30.72 15.92 10.24
CA ARG A 171 -31.86 16.12 11.14
C ARG A 171 -33.13 15.48 10.62
N GLU A 172 -33.37 15.56 9.31
CA GLU A 172 -34.47 14.83 8.67
C GLU A 172 -34.27 13.32 8.77
N PHE A 173 -33.04 12.81 8.61
CA PHE A 173 -32.73 11.40 8.83
C PHE A 173 -33.09 10.94 10.25
N LEU A 174 -32.64 11.69 11.28
CA LEU A 174 -32.95 11.38 12.67
C LEU A 174 -34.46 11.38 12.93
N LYS A 175 -35.15 12.41 12.43
CA LYS A 175 -36.60 12.59 12.60
C LYS A 175 -37.41 11.48 11.92
N LEU A 176 -37.07 11.11 10.69
CA LEU A 176 -37.77 10.05 9.93
C LEU A 176 -37.62 8.67 10.57
N ASN A 177 -36.52 8.44 11.30
CA ASN A 177 -36.27 7.20 12.04
C ASN A 177 -36.70 7.28 13.52
N PHE A 178 -37.40 8.35 13.93
CA PHE A 178 -37.87 8.56 15.30
C PHE A 178 -36.75 8.64 16.36
N PHE A 179 -35.53 8.98 15.95
CA PHE A 179 -34.42 9.22 16.87
C PHE A 179 -34.55 10.59 17.54
N PRO A 180 -34.00 10.76 18.76
CA PRO A 180 -34.13 12.01 19.49
C PRO A 180 -33.28 13.11 18.85
N VAL A 181 -33.97 14.06 18.21
CA VAL A 181 -33.39 15.27 17.60
C VAL A 181 -34.16 16.49 18.09
N ALA A 182 -33.46 17.60 18.30
CA ALA A 182 -34.10 18.84 18.72
C ALA A 182 -35.12 19.30 17.65
N PRO A 183 -36.33 19.75 18.04
CA PRO A 183 -37.28 20.32 17.09
C PRO A 183 -36.64 21.44 16.29
N PHE A 184 -36.78 21.38 14.97
CA PHE A 184 -36.11 22.29 14.03
C PHE A 184 -37.02 22.67 12.86
N GLU A 185 -36.72 23.81 12.24
CA GLU A 185 -37.25 24.24 10.94
C GLU A 185 -36.12 24.76 10.05
N VAL A 186 -36.22 24.52 8.75
CA VAL A 186 -35.33 25.10 7.73
C VAL A 186 -36.03 26.30 7.12
N ILE A 187 -35.36 27.45 7.15
CA ILE A 187 -35.91 28.72 6.72
C ILE A 187 -35.00 29.41 5.71
N PHE A 188 -35.59 30.32 4.95
CA PHE A 188 -34.95 31.10 3.89
C PHE A 188 -35.10 32.60 4.10
N THR A 189 -36.06 33.05 4.91
CA THR A 189 -36.39 34.47 5.10
C THR A 189 -36.54 34.84 6.56
N SER A 190 -36.43 36.14 6.86
CA SER A 190 -36.65 36.69 8.22
C SER A 190 -38.11 36.56 8.69
N ASP A 191 -39.07 36.52 7.77
CA ASP A 191 -40.48 36.31 8.12
C ASP A 191 -40.70 34.89 8.64
N GLN A 192 -40.12 33.91 7.95
CA GLN A 192 -40.10 32.51 8.41
C GLN A 192 -39.38 32.36 9.75
N LEU A 193 -38.27 33.08 9.98
CA LEU A 193 -37.61 33.10 11.30
C LEU A 193 -38.58 33.49 12.42
N THR A 194 -39.39 34.52 12.20
CA THR A 194 -40.35 34.99 13.21
C THR A 194 -41.43 33.95 13.50
N GLU A 195 -41.90 33.24 12.46
CA GLU A 195 -42.84 32.13 12.61
C GLU A 195 -42.20 30.93 13.33
N SER A 196 -40.98 30.55 12.97
CA SER A 196 -40.24 29.48 13.62
C SER A 196 -39.99 29.78 15.10
N ILE A 197 -39.66 31.03 15.47
CA ILE A 197 -39.50 31.44 16.87
C ILE A 197 -40.81 31.27 17.66
N LYS A 198 -41.96 31.59 17.06
CA LYS A 198 -43.27 31.41 17.72
C LYS A 198 -43.59 29.94 17.98
N LYS A 199 -43.23 29.05 17.05
CA LYS A 199 -43.48 27.60 17.17
C LYS A 199 -42.48 26.93 18.09
N LEU A 200 -41.19 27.19 17.89
CA LEU A 200 -40.12 26.58 18.65
C LEU A 200 -40.11 27.19 20.04
N GLY A 201 -39.95 28.50 20.18
CA GLY A 201 -39.80 29.22 21.45
C GLY A 201 -38.34 29.27 21.93
N PHE A 202 -38.00 30.30 22.71
CA PHE A 202 -36.63 30.47 23.25
C PHE A 202 -36.31 29.51 24.40
N PRO A 203 -35.01 29.19 24.63
CA PRO A 203 -33.87 29.52 23.80
C PRO A 203 -33.78 28.69 22.51
N ILE A 204 -33.18 29.27 21.46
CA ILE A 204 -32.96 28.61 20.15
C ILE A 204 -31.49 28.64 19.75
N SER A 205 -31.15 27.84 18.74
CA SER A 205 -29.88 27.90 18.01
C SER A 205 -30.16 28.17 16.54
N ILE A 206 -29.29 28.96 15.90
CA ILE A 206 -29.34 29.25 14.47
C ILE A 206 -28.04 28.78 13.83
N LYS A 207 -28.17 27.93 12.82
CA LYS A 207 -27.05 27.24 12.17
C LYS A 207 -27.18 27.29 10.66
N GLY A 208 -26.04 27.26 9.99
CA GLY A 208 -25.97 26.95 8.58
C GLY A 208 -26.12 25.46 8.28
N CYS A 209 -26.62 25.10 7.09
CA CYS A 209 -26.79 23.70 6.69
C CYS A 209 -25.44 23.01 6.44
N ARG A 210 -24.44 23.71 5.89
CA ARG A 210 -23.10 23.13 5.72
C ARG A 210 -22.34 23.06 7.04
N LYS A 211 -21.58 21.99 7.28
CA LYS A 211 -20.86 21.76 8.55
C LYS A 211 -19.86 22.87 8.92
N ASP A 212 -19.25 23.53 7.94
CA ASP A 212 -18.31 24.64 8.11
C ASP A 212 -18.98 26.00 8.35
N SER A 213 -20.30 26.11 8.14
CA SER A 213 -21.05 27.35 8.38
C SER A 213 -21.18 27.70 9.87
N PRO A 214 -21.43 28.98 10.20
CA PRO A 214 -21.58 29.42 11.58
C PRO A 214 -22.69 28.67 12.34
N ASN A 215 -22.44 28.46 13.63
CA ASN A 215 -23.36 27.88 14.58
C ASN A 215 -23.44 28.80 15.79
N ILE A 216 -24.60 29.43 15.99
CA ILE A 216 -24.86 30.35 17.10
C ILE A 216 -25.93 29.73 18.00
N GLY A 217 -25.56 29.34 19.22
CA GLY A 217 -26.45 28.71 20.19
C GLY A 217 -26.93 29.65 21.30
N ASN A 218 -27.90 29.18 22.09
CA ASN A 218 -28.45 29.85 23.29
C ASN A 218 -28.94 31.30 23.03
N ILE A 219 -29.58 31.51 21.89
CA ILE A 219 -30.22 32.78 21.50
C ILE A 219 -31.51 32.92 22.31
N ARG A 220 -31.69 34.08 22.98
CA ARG A 220 -32.81 34.31 23.91
C ARG A 220 -33.70 35.50 23.55
N THR A 221 -33.30 36.29 22.55
CA THR A 221 -34.05 37.49 22.13
C THR A 221 -34.22 37.53 20.63
N ASN A 222 -35.28 38.20 20.17
CA ASN A 222 -35.53 38.41 18.74
C ASN A 222 -34.39 39.17 18.05
N GLN A 223 -33.77 40.13 18.74
CA GLN A 223 -32.63 40.87 18.20
C GLN A 223 -31.43 39.94 17.95
N GLN A 224 -31.07 39.11 18.94
CA GLN A 224 -30.00 38.12 18.79
C GLN A 224 -30.31 37.13 17.66
N ALA A 225 -31.57 36.71 17.55
CA ALA A 225 -32.00 35.80 16.49
C ALA A 225 -31.84 36.42 15.10
N LEU A 226 -32.23 37.68 14.91
CA LEU A 226 -32.10 38.38 13.64
C LEU A 226 -30.63 38.61 13.26
N GLU A 227 -29.78 38.97 14.23
CA GLU A 227 -28.34 39.13 14.03
C GLU A 227 -27.68 37.80 13.60
N ALA A 228 -27.98 36.70 14.30
CA ALA A 228 -27.49 35.37 13.98
C ALA A 228 -28.00 34.86 12.63
N PHE A 229 -29.28 35.08 12.32
CA PHE A 229 -29.85 34.75 11.02
C PHE A 229 -29.15 35.50 9.90
N ASN A 230 -28.97 36.82 10.00
CA ASN A 230 -28.31 37.62 8.97
C ASN A 230 -26.86 37.18 8.75
N MET A 231 -26.15 36.83 9.84
CA MET A 231 -24.79 36.28 9.77
C MET A 231 -24.74 34.98 8.95
N VAL A 232 -25.56 33.98 9.29
CA VAL A 232 -25.63 32.71 8.56
C VAL A 232 -26.11 32.94 7.12
N LYS A 233 -27.15 33.76 6.94
CA LYS A 233 -27.79 34.05 5.65
C LYS A 233 -26.83 34.73 4.66
N SER A 234 -25.87 35.51 5.15
CA SER A 234 -24.82 36.12 4.33
C SER A 234 -23.87 35.10 3.68
N ILE A 235 -23.82 33.88 4.21
CA ILE A 235 -22.92 32.82 3.76
C ILE A 235 -23.67 31.76 2.96
N GLU A 236 -24.91 31.44 3.35
CA GLU A 236 -25.74 30.47 2.65
C GLU A 236 -27.25 30.74 2.75
N ASN A 237 -28.02 30.18 1.81
CA ASN A 237 -29.44 30.48 1.69
C ASN A 237 -30.34 29.73 2.67
N ARG A 238 -30.00 28.48 3.02
CA ARG A 238 -30.77 27.61 3.90
C ARG A 238 -30.24 27.76 5.33
N VAL A 239 -31.10 28.20 6.24
CA VAL A 239 -30.76 28.40 7.65
C VAL A 239 -31.61 27.48 8.52
N ILE A 240 -30.97 26.78 9.44
CA ILE A 240 -31.64 25.90 10.40
C ILE A 240 -31.89 26.69 11.68
N VAL A 241 -33.13 26.69 12.14
CA VAL A 241 -33.54 27.17 13.46
C VAL A 241 -33.97 25.96 14.27
N GLU A 242 -33.32 25.70 15.40
CA GLU A 242 -33.62 24.56 16.25
C GLU A 242 -33.72 24.98 17.72
N ARG A 243 -34.46 24.21 18.53
CA ARG A 243 -34.48 24.39 19.99
C ARG A 243 -33.06 24.23 20.55
N TYR A 244 -32.65 25.14 21.42
CA TYR A 244 -31.38 24.99 22.14
C TYR A 244 -31.52 23.88 23.18
N VAL A 245 -30.61 22.91 23.14
CA VAL A 245 -30.58 21.78 24.07
C VAL A 245 -29.61 22.09 25.21
N PRO A 246 -30.09 22.31 26.45
CA PRO A 246 -29.23 22.42 27.61
C PRO A 246 -28.75 21.04 28.07
N GLY A 247 -27.58 20.97 28.68
CA GLY A 247 -27.03 19.73 29.25
C GLY A 247 -25.53 19.61 29.07
N ASN A 248 -25.00 18.47 29.52
CA ASN A 248 -23.61 18.09 29.31
C ASN A 248 -23.42 17.58 27.88
N SER A 249 -22.28 17.90 27.29
CA SER A 249 -21.99 17.55 25.89
C SER A 249 -21.06 16.35 25.81
N TYR A 250 -21.49 15.32 25.09
CA TYR A 250 -20.76 14.09 24.91
C TYR A 250 -20.43 13.87 23.44
N LYS A 251 -19.23 13.33 23.18
CA LYS A 251 -18.86 12.76 21.89
C LYS A 251 -18.78 11.26 22.05
N ILE A 252 -19.47 10.51 21.19
CA ILE A 252 -19.56 9.05 21.24
C ILE A 252 -19.01 8.50 19.94
N LEU A 253 -18.04 7.62 20.02
CA LEU A 253 -17.49 6.89 18.89
C LEU A 253 -18.14 5.50 18.82
N VAL A 254 -18.87 5.26 17.75
CA VAL A 254 -19.40 3.95 17.38
C VAL A 254 -18.57 3.40 16.23
N VAL A 255 -18.03 2.19 16.39
CA VAL A 255 -17.30 1.46 15.34
C VAL A 255 -17.96 0.10 15.16
N ASN A 256 -18.41 -0.20 13.94
CA ASN A 256 -18.99 -1.48 13.54
C ASN A 256 -20.05 -2.02 14.54
N GLY A 257 -21.06 -1.18 14.80
CA GLY A 257 -22.19 -1.54 15.68
C GLY A 257 -21.85 -1.61 17.18
N LYS A 258 -20.73 -1.03 17.62
CA LYS A 258 -20.34 -0.99 19.04
C LYS A 258 -19.88 0.39 19.46
N VAL A 259 -20.28 0.83 20.66
CA VAL A 259 -19.71 2.02 21.29
C VAL A 259 -18.30 1.69 21.78
N VAL A 260 -17.29 2.29 21.16
CA VAL A 260 -15.87 2.03 21.45
C VAL A 260 -15.28 3.02 22.45
N ALA A 261 -15.75 4.26 22.41
CA ALA A 261 -15.30 5.32 23.29
C ALA A 261 -16.38 6.40 23.45
N ALA A 262 -16.45 7.03 24.61
CA ALA A 262 -17.22 8.24 24.81
C ALA A 262 -16.49 9.22 25.72
N VAL A 263 -16.56 10.50 25.34
CA VAL A 263 -15.91 11.59 26.06
C VAL A 263 -16.92 12.66 26.40
N GLU A 264 -16.91 13.10 27.66
CA GLU A 264 -17.59 14.31 28.09
C GLU A 264 -16.70 15.51 27.80
N ARG A 265 -17.29 16.56 27.22
CA ARG A 265 -16.62 17.83 26.90
C ARG A 265 -17.10 18.91 27.85
N THR A 266 -16.18 19.44 28.66
CA THR A 266 -16.43 20.57 29.54
C THR A 266 -15.62 21.78 29.10
N SER A 267 -16.23 22.96 29.05
CA SER A 267 -15.50 24.22 28.85
C SER A 267 -14.47 24.42 29.96
N PRO A 268 -13.30 25.01 29.68
CA PRO A 268 -12.33 25.37 30.72
C PRO A 268 -12.98 26.20 31.82
N TYR A 269 -12.69 25.86 33.07
CA TYR A 269 -13.24 26.53 34.24
C TYR A 269 -12.18 26.66 35.34
N ILE A 270 -12.41 27.60 36.26
CA ILE A 270 -11.71 27.66 37.53
C ILE A 270 -12.67 27.32 38.66
N VAL A 271 -12.13 26.78 39.75
CA VAL A 271 -12.88 26.46 40.98
C VAL A 271 -12.45 27.41 42.08
N GLY A 272 -13.42 28.04 42.73
CA GLY A 272 -13.16 28.89 43.86
C GLY A 272 -12.63 28.10 45.04
N ASP A 273 -11.63 28.64 45.73
CA ASP A 273 -11.14 28.10 46.99
C ASP A 273 -11.64 28.90 48.22
N GLY A 274 -12.44 29.95 47.97
CA GLY A 274 -12.98 30.84 48.98
C GLY A 274 -11.95 31.79 49.62
N LYS A 275 -10.73 31.85 49.09
CA LYS A 275 -9.63 32.65 49.66
C LYS A 275 -8.96 33.56 48.65
N ARG A 276 -8.59 33.02 47.48
CA ARG A 276 -7.87 33.74 46.43
C ARG A 276 -8.81 34.51 45.53
N ARG A 277 -8.33 35.63 44.99
CA ARG A 277 -9.04 36.35 43.92
C ARG A 277 -9.05 35.50 42.65
N ILE A 278 -10.03 35.71 41.78
CA ILE A 278 -10.10 35.07 40.46
C ILE A 278 -8.80 35.30 39.66
N SER A 279 -8.24 36.50 39.72
CA SER A 279 -6.93 36.81 39.12
C SER A 279 -5.82 35.90 39.61
N GLU A 280 -5.81 35.49 40.87
CA GLU A 280 -4.80 34.62 41.46
C GLU A 280 -5.02 33.13 41.14
N LEU A 281 -6.23 32.76 40.70
CA LEU A 281 -6.60 31.40 40.27
C LEU A 281 -6.31 31.14 38.78
N LEU A 282 -6.07 32.19 37.99
CA LEU A 282 -5.74 32.11 36.57
C LEU A 282 -4.22 32.07 36.33
N ASP A 283 -3.77 31.52 35.20
CA ASP A 283 -2.38 31.63 34.77
C ASP A 283 -2.07 32.99 34.11
N GLN A 284 -0.80 33.39 34.02
CA GLN A 284 -0.40 34.72 33.53
C GLN A 284 -0.94 35.04 32.12
N GLY A 285 -0.98 34.04 31.23
CA GLY A 285 -1.55 34.20 29.88
C GLY A 285 -3.07 34.35 29.88
N GLU A 286 -3.77 33.71 30.81
CA GLU A 286 -5.23 33.77 30.93
C GLU A 286 -5.68 35.07 31.57
N ARG A 287 -4.96 35.56 32.59
CA ARG A 287 -5.19 36.84 33.25
C ARG A 287 -5.23 38.00 32.26
N ASN A 288 -4.34 37.99 31.26
CA ASN A 288 -4.22 39.05 30.27
C ASN A 288 -5.14 38.87 29.05
N ASN A 289 -5.91 37.79 28.99
CA ASN A 289 -6.77 37.49 27.86
C ASN A 289 -8.11 38.23 27.97
N LYS A 290 -8.28 39.29 27.16
CA LYS A 290 -9.52 40.10 27.12
C LYS A 290 -10.80 39.28 26.87
N TYR A 291 -10.72 38.18 26.14
CA TYR A 291 -11.88 37.32 25.89
C TYR A 291 -12.30 36.55 27.15
N ILE A 292 -11.33 36.01 27.90
CA ILE A 292 -11.59 35.33 29.18
C ILE A 292 -12.17 36.32 30.19
N GLN A 293 -11.59 37.52 30.30
CA GLN A 293 -12.12 38.58 31.17
C GLN A 293 -13.58 38.93 30.84
N LYS A 294 -13.91 39.06 29.54
CA LYS A 294 -15.28 39.35 29.10
C LYS A 294 -16.26 38.22 29.46
N ASN A 295 -15.85 36.96 29.37
CA ASN A 295 -16.70 35.83 29.74
C ASN A 295 -16.90 35.69 31.25
N ILE A 296 -15.87 35.99 32.05
CA ILE A 296 -15.98 36.07 33.51
C ILE A 296 -16.98 37.18 33.88
N LEU A 297 -16.90 38.34 33.22
CA LEU A 297 -17.83 39.45 33.42
C LEU A 297 -19.27 39.11 33.02
N LYS A 298 -19.48 38.39 31.91
CA LYS A 298 -20.81 37.90 31.51
C LYS A 298 -21.44 36.98 32.55
N GLN A 299 -20.64 36.27 33.34
CA GLN A 299 -21.09 35.42 34.45
C GLN A 299 -21.26 36.19 35.76
N GLY A 300 -21.08 37.52 35.75
CA GLY A 300 -21.30 38.39 36.90
C GLY A 300 -20.10 38.57 37.82
N PHE A 301 -18.90 38.15 37.39
CA PHE A 301 -17.68 38.23 38.20
C PHE A 301 -16.63 39.14 37.55
N THR A 302 -15.70 39.63 38.36
CA THR A 302 -14.53 40.39 37.97
C THR A 302 -13.27 39.67 38.42
N LEU A 303 -12.11 40.06 37.90
CA LEU A 303 -10.83 39.46 38.29
C LEU A 303 -10.48 39.68 39.77
N ASP A 304 -11.12 40.64 40.44
CA ASP A 304 -10.87 40.97 41.84
C ASP A 304 -11.77 40.21 42.82
N ASP A 305 -12.80 39.52 42.33
CA ASP A 305 -13.72 38.78 43.19
C ASP A 305 -13.07 37.51 43.74
N ILE A 306 -13.43 37.14 44.97
CA ILE A 306 -13.07 35.84 45.57
C ILE A 306 -14.21 34.88 45.31
N LEU A 307 -13.93 33.84 44.53
CA LEU A 307 -14.94 32.85 44.16
C LEU A 307 -15.21 31.90 45.36
N PRO A 308 -16.49 31.68 45.76
CA PRO A 308 -16.82 30.79 46.87
C PRO A 308 -16.23 29.39 46.70
N LYS A 309 -15.87 28.75 47.82
CA LYS A 309 -15.26 27.43 47.79
C LYS A 309 -16.15 26.42 47.06
N GLY A 310 -15.63 25.80 46.01
CA GLY A 310 -16.33 24.79 45.19
C GLY A 310 -17.18 25.36 44.06
N MET A 311 -17.38 26.68 43.98
CA MET A 311 -18.09 27.30 42.86
C MET A 311 -17.23 27.30 41.60
N ARG A 312 -17.82 27.00 40.45
CA ARG A 312 -17.15 26.99 39.14
C ARG A 312 -17.57 28.20 38.32
N ILE A 313 -16.61 28.81 37.64
CA ILE A 313 -16.88 29.78 36.55
C ILE A 313 -16.10 29.37 35.31
N PHE A 314 -16.73 29.49 34.15
CA PHE A 314 -16.13 29.06 32.88
C PHE A 314 -15.32 30.18 32.26
N LEU A 315 -14.11 29.87 31.79
CA LEU A 315 -13.21 30.84 31.19
C LEU A 315 -13.60 31.15 29.73
N LYS A 316 -14.25 30.19 29.07
CA LYS A 316 -14.65 30.26 27.66
C LYS A 316 -16.06 29.71 27.47
N GLU A 317 -16.77 30.24 26.48
CA GLU A 317 -17.99 29.62 25.93
C GLU A 317 -17.69 28.20 25.40
N PRO A 318 -18.68 27.34 25.12
CA PRO A 318 -18.47 25.95 24.68
C PRO A 318 -17.37 25.84 23.61
N THR A 319 -16.22 25.29 24.01
CA THR A 319 -15.02 25.20 23.18
C THR A 319 -14.96 23.87 22.44
N SER A 320 -14.48 23.89 21.20
CA SER A 320 -14.09 22.66 20.50
C SER A 320 -12.80 22.08 21.08
N PHE A 321 -12.51 20.83 20.77
CA PHE A 321 -11.25 20.18 21.16
C PHE A 321 -10.01 20.99 20.76
N LYS A 322 -10.04 21.61 19.56
CA LYS A 322 -8.97 22.46 19.05
C LYS A 322 -8.78 23.76 19.85
N THR A 323 -9.76 24.20 20.63
CA THR A 323 -9.72 25.44 21.42
C THR A 323 -9.57 25.20 22.93
N GLY A 324 -9.30 23.95 23.33
CA GLY A 324 -8.82 23.55 24.65
C GLY A 324 -9.91 23.11 25.62
N CYS A 325 -10.93 22.36 25.18
CA CYS A 325 -11.91 21.78 26.11
C CYS A 325 -11.24 20.75 27.05
N ILE A 326 -11.78 20.65 28.27
CA ILE A 326 -11.43 19.55 29.18
C ILE A 326 -12.24 18.34 28.75
N THR A 327 -11.58 17.20 28.55
CA THR A 327 -12.22 15.94 28.17
C THR A 327 -12.12 14.93 29.30
N THR A 328 -13.19 14.15 29.50
CA THR A 328 -13.22 13.08 30.51
C THR A 328 -13.77 11.81 29.87
N ASP A 329 -13.09 10.68 30.07
CA ASP A 329 -13.57 9.38 29.60
C ASP A 329 -14.82 8.97 30.40
N VAL A 330 -15.91 8.73 29.68
CA VAL A 330 -17.20 8.29 30.25
C VAL A 330 -17.69 7.01 29.59
N THR A 331 -16.83 6.30 28.87
CA THR A 331 -17.18 5.11 28.06
C THR A 331 -17.93 4.06 28.89
N GLU A 332 -17.42 3.72 30.07
CA GLU A 332 -18.03 2.72 30.96
C GLU A 332 -19.27 3.23 31.72
N LYS A 333 -19.51 4.55 31.69
CA LYS A 333 -20.63 5.17 32.42
C LYS A 333 -21.91 5.22 31.60
N ILE A 334 -21.86 5.00 30.29
CA ILE A 334 -23.02 5.17 29.40
C ILE A 334 -24.10 4.16 29.76
N ALA A 335 -25.34 4.63 30.00
CA ALA A 335 -26.48 3.75 30.20
C ALA A 335 -26.68 2.80 29.01
N TYR A 336 -27.05 1.54 29.28
CA TYR A 336 -27.24 0.53 28.23
C TYR A 336 -28.21 0.99 27.13
N GLU A 337 -29.33 1.62 27.51
CA GLU A 337 -30.32 2.15 26.55
C GLU A 337 -29.73 3.23 25.62
N ASN A 338 -28.85 4.08 26.15
CA ASN A 338 -28.15 5.09 25.34
C ASN A 338 -27.17 4.41 24.37
N GLN A 339 -26.46 3.36 24.81
CA GLN A 339 -25.59 2.59 23.92
C GLN A 339 -26.37 1.97 22.76
N GLN A 340 -27.54 1.38 23.05
CA GLN A 340 -28.42 0.81 22.02
C GLN A 340 -28.88 1.88 21.02
N LEU A 341 -29.29 3.05 21.50
CA LEU A 341 -29.63 4.20 20.65
C LEU A 341 -28.48 4.56 19.69
N PHE A 342 -27.26 4.70 20.22
CA PHE A 342 -26.11 5.10 19.42
C PHE A 342 -25.73 4.06 18.36
N VAL A 343 -25.83 2.77 18.71
CA VAL A 343 -25.61 1.66 17.79
C VAL A 343 -26.69 1.64 16.72
N GLU A 344 -27.97 1.77 17.07
CA GLU A 344 -29.07 1.75 16.10
C GLU A 344 -28.95 2.91 15.10
N ILE A 345 -28.58 4.11 15.55
CA ILE A 345 -28.33 5.24 14.65
C ILE A 345 -27.23 4.91 13.63
N ALA A 346 -26.10 4.35 14.09
CA ALA A 346 -24.97 3.99 13.22
C ALA A 346 -25.36 2.89 12.21
N GLU A 347 -26.12 1.87 12.65
CA GLU A 347 -26.61 0.79 11.80
C GLU A 347 -27.59 1.29 10.74
N ARG A 348 -28.51 2.21 11.08
CA ARG A 348 -29.46 2.81 10.13
C ARG A 348 -28.76 3.68 9.08
N LEU A 349 -27.67 4.35 9.45
CA LEU A 349 -26.85 5.10 8.49
C LEU A 349 -26.03 4.17 7.59
N GLY A 350 -25.70 2.96 8.07
CA GLY A 350 -24.82 2.03 7.36
C GLY A 350 -23.34 2.41 7.41
N TYR A 351 -22.92 3.23 8.39
CA TYR A 351 -21.53 3.65 8.56
C TYR A 351 -20.74 2.72 9.46
N VAL A 352 -19.53 2.38 9.03
CA VAL A 352 -18.58 1.63 9.87
C VAL A 352 -18.10 2.47 11.05
N ILE A 353 -17.79 3.75 10.82
CA ILE A 353 -17.27 4.66 11.84
C ILE A 353 -18.22 5.85 11.94
N THR A 354 -18.87 5.99 13.09
CA THR A 354 -19.81 7.08 13.35
C THR A 354 -19.42 7.78 14.65
N VAL A 355 -19.29 9.09 14.60
CA VAL A 355 -19.14 9.92 15.80
C VAL A 355 -20.41 10.71 16.03
N LEU A 356 -21.03 10.53 17.18
CA LEU A 356 -22.27 11.22 17.58
C LEU A 356 -21.95 12.30 18.62
N ASP A 357 -22.44 13.51 18.40
CA ASP A 357 -22.53 14.54 19.42
C ASP A 357 -23.89 14.40 20.10
N PHE A 358 -23.89 14.08 21.39
CA PHE A 358 -25.09 13.88 22.19
C PHE A 358 -25.11 14.85 23.36
N VAL A 359 -26.27 15.41 23.67
CA VAL A 359 -26.46 16.30 24.83
C VAL A 359 -27.54 15.73 25.72
N THR A 360 -27.21 15.56 26.99
CA THR A 360 -28.11 15.12 28.06
C THR A 360 -27.60 15.64 29.41
N GLU A 361 -28.44 15.66 30.45
CA GLU A 361 -28.00 16.03 31.79
C GLU A 361 -27.02 15.00 32.38
N ASP A 362 -27.26 13.71 32.17
CA ASP A 362 -26.41 12.63 32.67
C ASP A 362 -26.45 11.41 31.73
N ILE A 363 -25.32 11.12 31.07
CA ILE A 363 -25.20 10.00 30.13
C ILE A 363 -25.31 8.62 30.80
N SER A 364 -25.17 8.56 32.12
CA SER A 364 -25.32 7.32 32.90
C SER A 364 -26.75 6.93 33.20
N LEU A 365 -27.70 7.81 32.87
CA LEU A 365 -29.14 7.55 32.95
C LEU A 365 -29.72 7.41 31.54
N PRO A 366 -30.76 6.59 31.34
CA PRO A 366 -31.41 6.46 30.04
C PRO A 366 -31.97 7.79 29.53
N TYR A 367 -31.78 8.08 28.24
CA TYR A 367 -32.27 9.31 27.61
C TYR A 367 -33.80 9.44 27.64
N SER A 368 -34.51 8.31 27.73
CA SER A 368 -35.97 8.28 27.92
C SER A 368 -36.41 8.82 29.28
N VAL A 369 -35.51 8.87 30.28
CA VAL A 369 -35.77 9.33 31.64
C VAL A 369 -35.34 10.79 31.83
N VAL A 370 -34.10 11.12 31.48
CA VAL A 370 -33.51 12.46 31.70
C VAL A 370 -33.57 13.37 30.47
N GLY A 371 -34.12 12.86 29.36
CA GLY A 371 -34.03 13.52 28.07
C GLY A 371 -32.63 13.40 27.46
N GLY A 372 -32.54 13.59 26.16
CA GLY A 372 -31.26 13.65 25.47
C GLY A 372 -31.47 13.77 23.98
N TYR A 373 -30.56 14.46 23.30
CA TYR A 373 -30.71 14.78 21.88
C TYR A 373 -29.40 14.58 21.14
N VAL A 374 -29.48 13.99 19.95
CA VAL A 374 -28.39 13.96 18.98
C VAL A 374 -28.32 15.33 18.33
N VAL A 375 -27.16 15.97 18.43
CA VAL A 375 -26.90 17.34 17.96
C VAL A 375 -26.16 17.36 16.63
N ASP A 376 -25.25 16.40 16.46
CA ASP A 376 -24.40 16.27 15.28
C ASP A 376 -24.02 14.79 15.05
N ILE A 377 -23.89 14.38 13.79
CA ILE A 377 -23.33 13.11 13.34
C ILE A 377 -22.15 13.40 12.41
N GLU A 378 -20.96 12.93 12.78
CA GLU A 378 -19.71 13.13 12.06
C GLU A 378 -19.11 11.79 11.61
N THR A 379 -18.67 11.73 10.35
CA THR A 379 -18.11 10.52 9.72
C THR A 379 -16.62 10.63 9.46
N ASN A 380 -16.06 11.85 9.56
CA ASN A 380 -14.63 12.12 9.48
C ASN A 380 -14.20 13.08 10.61
N CYS A 381 -14.53 12.71 11.85
CA CYS A 381 -14.19 13.47 13.06
C CYS A 381 -12.70 13.32 13.41
N ASP A 382 -12.13 14.33 14.08
CA ASP A 382 -10.79 14.25 14.69
C ASP A 382 -10.80 13.27 15.88
N LEU A 383 -10.35 12.04 15.65
CA LEU A 383 -10.42 10.96 16.65
C LEU A 383 -9.39 11.11 17.77
N ARG A 384 -8.49 12.11 17.69
CA ARG A 384 -7.53 12.40 18.77
C ARG A 384 -8.20 12.72 20.09
N ILE A 385 -9.42 13.27 20.06
CA ILE A 385 -10.19 13.53 21.28
C ILE A 385 -10.40 12.24 22.09
N PHE A 386 -10.63 11.12 21.41
CA PHE A 386 -10.79 9.83 22.04
C PHE A 386 -9.42 9.22 22.34
N SER A 387 -8.49 9.21 21.38
CA SER A 387 -7.18 8.53 21.58
C SER A 387 -6.28 9.17 22.64
N GLN A 388 -6.53 10.43 23.01
CA GLN A 388 -5.80 11.13 24.06
C GLN A 388 -6.51 11.08 25.42
N THR A 389 -7.81 10.76 25.45
CA THR A 389 -8.63 10.77 26.68
C THR A 389 -8.93 9.36 27.16
N CYS A 390 -9.22 8.45 26.24
CA CYS A 390 -9.66 7.09 26.50
C CYS A 390 -8.49 6.10 26.35
N ASN A 391 -8.57 4.99 27.08
CA ASN A 391 -7.57 3.91 27.00
C ASN A 391 -7.81 2.96 25.80
N SER A 392 -8.92 3.11 25.07
CA SER A 392 -9.28 2.25 23.94
C SER A 392 -8.33 2.42 22.75
N ASP A 393 -7.89 1.30 22.15
CA ASP A 393 -7.12 1.32 20.90
C ASP A 393 -8.03 1.48 19.69
N ILE A 394 -8.42 2.73 19.45
CA ILE A 394 -9.42 3.11 18.44
C ILE A 394 -9.00 2.71 17.04
N PHE A 395 -7.74 2.97 16.67
CA PHE A 395 -7.28 2.73 15.30
C PHE A 395 -7.11 1.24 15.03
N ASN A 396 -6.68 0.44 16.01
CA ASN A 396 -6.71 -1.02 15.84
C ASN A 396 -8.15 -1.56 15.75
N THR A 397 -9.08 -1.02 16.55
CA THR A 397 -10.51 -1.40 16.47
C THR A 397 -11.09 -1.09 15.09
N ILE A 398 -10.73 0.04 14.48
CA ILE A 398 -11.11 0.38 13.10
C ILE A 398 -10.51 -0.64 12.12
N LEU A 399 -9.22 -0.97 12.26
CA LEU A 399 -8.55 -1.93 11.39
C LEU A 399 -9.13 -3.34 11.51
N ASP A 400 -9.64 -3.72 12.68
CA ASP A 400 -10.30 -5.01 12.88
C ASP A 400 -11.54 -5.14 11.99
N VAL A 401 -12.32 -4.08 11.81
CA VAL A 401 -13.49 -4.13 10.91
C VAL A 401 -13.12 -4.57 9.50
N TYR A 402 -11.95 -4.15 9.02
CA TYR A 402 -11.49 -4.40 7.67
C TYR A 402 -10.56 -5.62 7.54
N PHE A 403 -9.84 -5.98 8.61
CA PHE A 403 -8.71 -6.93 8.58
C PHE A 403 -8.66 -7.90 9.77
N GLU A 404 -9.63 -7.97 10.68
CA GLU A 404 -9.60 -8.85 11.87
C GLU A 404 -9.35 -10.32 11.52
N LYS A 405 -9.94 -10.79 10.41
CA LYS A 405 -9.76 -12.16 9.92
C LYS A 405 -8.50 -12.36 9.06
N ILE A 406 -7.69 -11.32 8.90
CA ILE A 406 -6.56 -11.29 7.97
C ILE A 406 -5.33 -10.76 8.73
N PRO A 407 -4.61 -11.64 9.46
CA PRO A 407 -3.48 -11.22 10.30
C PRO A 407 -2.34 -10.57 9.52
N ASN A 408 -2.25 -10.81 8.21
CA ASN A 408 -1.37 -10.07 7.30
C ASN A 408 -2.05 -9.92 5.92
N PRO A 409 -2.68 -8.77 5.59
CA PRO A 409 -3.38 -8.56 4.32
C PRO A 409 -2.41 -8.26 3.17
N SER A 410 -1.32 -9.01 3.09
CA SER A 410 -0.41 -9.06 1.97
C SER A 410 -0.79 -10.21 1.05
N VAL A 411 -0.63 -10.01 -0.25
CA VAL A 411 -0.74 -11.11 -1.19
C VAL A 411 0.58 -11.86 -1.24
N PRO A 412 0.58 -13.21 -1.21
CA PRO A 412 1.81 -13.98 -1.32
C PRO A 412 2.56 -13.67 -2.61
N ILE A 413 3.88 -13.53 -2.49
CA ILE A 413 4.75 -13.19 -3.61
C ILE A 413 5.64 -14.39 -3.92
N ILE A 414 5.58 -14.86 -5.17
CA ILE A 414 6.54 -15.84 -5.71
C ILE A 414 7.36 -15.15 -6.79
N ALA A 415 8.67 -15.07 -6.59
CA ALA A 415 9.54 -14.33 -7.48
C ALA A 415 10.62 -15.24 -8.09
N VAL A 416 10.95 -14.99 -9.36
CA VAL A 416 11.92 -15.78 -10.11
C VAL A 416 13.00 -14.88 -10.68
N ALA A 417 14.23 -15.11 -10.24
CA ALA A 417 15.45 -14.47 -10.69
C ALA A 417 16.34 -15.46 -11.45
N GLY A 418 17.43 -14.94 -12.01
CA GLY A 418 18.39 -15.73 -12.77
C GLY A 418 18.37 -15.39 -14.26
N THR A 419 19.10 -16.19 -15.03
CA THR A 419 19.44 -15.82 -16.39
C THR A 419 18.37 -16.29 -17.37
N TYR A 420 17.93 -17.55 -17.26
CA TYR A 420 16.94 -18.19 -18.16
C TYR A 420 15.87 -18.96 -17.40
N GLY A 421 14.80 -19.34 -18.09
CA GLY A 421 13.72 -20.16 -17.52
C GLY A 421 12.72 -19.38 -16.66
N LYS A 422 13.02 -18.11 -16.32
CA LYS A 422 12.18 -17.26 -15.47
C LYS A 422 10.73 -17.20 -15.94
N SER A 423 10.50 -16.68 -17.15
CA SER A 423 9.15 -16.55 -17.71
C SER A 423 8.47 -17.93 -17.82
N THR A 424 9.18 -18.99 -18.21
CA THR A 424 8.58 -20.33 -18.34
C THR A 424 8.10 -20.88 -17.00
N ILE A 425 8.89 -20.74 -15.93
CA ILE A 425 8.51 -21.16 -14.58
C ILE A 425 7.29 -20.35 -14.10
N LEU A 426 7.33 -19.02 -14.26
CA LEU A 426 6.21 -18.13 -13.89
C LEU A 426 4.92 -18.49 -14.66
N GLN A 427 5.01 -18.76 -15.96
CA GLN A 427 3.86 -19.15 -16.78
C GLN A 427 3.29 -20.51 -16.40
N THR A 428 4.16 -21.46 -16.05
CA THR A 428 3.74 -22.78 -15.56
C THR A 428 3.00 -22.65 -14.22
N MET A 429 3.55 -21.88 -13.27
CA MET A 429 2.88 -21.62 -11.99
C MET A 429 1.55 -20.87 -12.18
N ARG A 430 1.53 -19.85 -13.05
CA ARG A 430 0.28 -19.13 -13.40
C ARG A 430 -0.78 -20.08 -13.93
N TYR A 431 -0.42 -20.97 -14.85
CA TYR A 431 -1.35 -21.95 -15.41
C TYR A 431 -1.97 -22.83 -14.32
N ILE A 432 -1.14 -23.36 -13.41
CA ILE A 432 -1.61 -24.21 -12.31
C ILE A 432 -2.53 -23.40 -11.37
N PHE A 433 -2.11 -22.23 -10.91
CA PHE A 433 -2.93 -21.42 -9.99
C PHE A 433 -4.25 -20.95 -10.61
N GLN A 434 -4.26 -20.53 -11.88
CA GLN A 434 -5.49 -20.14 -12.58
C GLN A 434 -6.47 -21.32 -12.69
N ARG A 435 -5.97 -22.55 -12.86
CA ARG A 435 -6.79 -23.76 -12.86
C ARG A 435 -7.34 -24.12 -11.48
N CYS A 436 -6.72 -23.65 -10.41
CA CYS A 436 -7.26 -23.67 -9.06
C CYS A 436 -8.31 -22.57 -8.80
N GLY A 437 -8.62 -21.72 -9.78
CA GLY A 437 -9.57 -20.61 -9.64
C GLY A 437 -8.98 -19.36 -8.99
N LEU A 438 -7.65 -19.27 -8.86
CA LEU A 438 -6.97 -18.12 -8.27
C LEU A 438 -6.70 -17.05 -9.34
N ALA A 439 -6.92 -15.79 -8.98
CA ALA A 439 -6.51 -14.63 -9.75
C ALA A 439 -5.00 -14.39 -9.59
N ILE A 440 -4.28 -14.20 -10.69
CA ILE A 440 -2.82 -14.10 -10.69
C ILE A 440 -2.38 -12.88 -11.48
N SER A 441 -1.47 -12.08 -10.91
CA SER A 441 -0.71 -11.07 -11.64
C SER A 441 0.71 -11.58 -11.92
N ILE A 442 1.26 -11.22 -13.08
CA ILE A 442 2.68 -11.39 -13.40
C ILE A 442 3.25 -10.01 -13.67
N ASP A 443 4.23 -9.61 -12.87
CA ASP A 443 4.95 -8.35 -13.04
C ASP A 443 6.37 -8.61 -13.56
N SER A 444 6.73 -7.98 -14.69
CA SER A 444 8.04 -8.12 -15.35
C SER A 444 8.82 -6.81 -15.51
N GLU A 445 8.15 -5.66 -15.41
CA GLU A 445 8.77 -4.33 -15.45
C GLU A 445 8.98 -3.83 -14.02
N ILE A 446 10.23 -3.88 -13.57
CA ILE A 446 10.63 -3.48 -12.21
C ILE A 446 11.47 -2.20 -12.31
N GLU A 447 10.99 -1.20 -13.07
CA GLU A 447 11.69 0.09 -13.16
C GLU A 447 11.57 0.93 -11.89
N ASN A 448 10.53 0.70 -11.09
CA ASN A 448 10.42 1.16 -9.72
C ASN A 448 9.72 0.08 -8.91
N PHE A 449 10.29 -0.32 -7.77
CA PHE A 449 9.75 -1.36 -6.87
C PHE A 449 8.39 -1.00 -6.19
N TYR A 450 7.63 -0.06 -6.74
CA TYR A 450 6.23 0.16 -6.41
C TYR A 450 5.36 -0.83 -7.21
N LEU A 451 5.36 -2.10 -6.84
CA LEU A 451 4.46 -3.13 -7.38
C LEU A 451 2.98 -2.84 -7.03
N ARG A 452 2.36 -1.79 -7.55
CA ARG A 452 1.05 -1.34 -7.05
C ARG A 452 0.18 -0.78 -8.16
N SER A 453 -0.32 -1.67 -9.03
CA SER A 453 -1.49 -1.34 -9.86
C SER A 453 -2.73 -1.25 -8.97
N PHE A 454 -3.43 -0.12 -9.05
CA PHE A 454 -4.68 0.14 -8.33
C PHE A 454 -5.79 -0.88 -8.63
N GLY A 455 -5.64 -1.67 -9.72
CA GLY A 455 -6.55 -2.74 -10.12
C GLY A 455 -5.99 -4.16 -9.94
N ASP A 456 -4.92 -4.34 -9.17
CA ASP A 456 -4.42 -5.67 -8.88
C ASP A 456 -5.31 -6.33 -7.82
N PHE A 457 -6.15 -7.28 -8.25
CA PHE A 457 -7.01 -8.10 -7.38
C PHE A 457 -6.49 -9.54 -7.26
N SER A 458 -5.18 -9.75 -7.48
CA SER A 458 -4.59 -11.09 -7.43
C SER A 458 -4.71 -11.74 -6.06
N ASP A 459 -4.85 -13.06 -6.07
CA ASP A 459 -4.68 -13.95 -4.92
C ASP A 459 -3.21 -14.26 -4.65
N ILE A 460 -2.37 -14.25 -5.69
CA ILE A 460 -0.91 -14.47 -5.65
C ILE A 460 -0.25 -13.57 -6.70
N LYS A 461 0.84 -12.90 -6.31
CA LYS A 461 1.69 -12.14 -7.22
C LYS A 461 2.88 -12.97 -7.66
N LEU A 462 3.06 -13.06 -8.98
CA LEU A 462 4.21 -13.69 -9.59
C LEU A 462 5.14 -12.60 -10.14
N VAL A 463 6.43 -12.66 -9.83
CA VAL A 463 7.38 -11.60 -10.20
C VAL A 463 8.53 -12.15 -11.01
N GLU A 464 8.75 -11.61 -12.21
CA GLU A 464 9.98 -11.84 -12.98
C GLU A 464 11.05 -10.83 -12.55
N PHE A 465 11.99 -11.27 -11.72
CA PHE A 465 13.04 -10.41 -11.20
C PHE A 465 14.15 -10.21 -12.26
N ASN A 466 14.07 -9.10 -12.98
CA ASN A 466 15.06 -8.70 -13.99
C ASN A 466 15.25 -7.18 -14.06
N PRO A 467 15.88 -6.56 -13.05
CA PRO A 467 16.01 -5.12 -13.02
C PRO A 467 16.97 -4.61 -14.11
N GLU A 468 16.54 -3.58 -14.85
CA GLU A 468 17.32 -2.95 -15.93
C GLU A 468 18.46 -2.08 -15.39
N LYS A 469 18.28 -1.47 -14.20
CA LYS A 469 19.26 -0.61 -13.54
C LYS A 469 19.93 -1.33 -12.37
N ASN A 470 21.08 -0.82 -11.94
CA ASN A 470 21.68 -1.25 -10.67
C ASN A 470 20.78 -0.79 -9.53
N ILE A 471 20.10 -1.74 -8.91
CA ILE A 471 19.22 -1.50 -7.77
C ILE A 471 20.04 -1.69 -6.50
N GLU A 472 20.01 -0.70 -5.60
CA GLU A 472 20.67 -0.77 -4.28
C GLU A 472 19.77 -1.44 -3.22
N GLU A 473 18.44 -1.43 -3.40
CA GLU A 473 17.46 -1.93 -2.41
C GLU A 473 16.19 -2.52 -3.06
N ILE A 474 15.65 -3.60 -2.47
CA ILE A 474 14.44 -4.29 -2.92
C ILE A 474 13.33 -4.11 -1.87
N GLU A 475 12.17 -3.57 -2.27
CA GLU A 475 11.01 -3.36 -1.37
C GLU A 475 9.95 -4.49 -1.42
N ILE A 476 10.32 -5.66 -1.95
CA ILE A 476 9.47 -6.85 -1.96
C ILE A 476 10.09 -7.93 -1.10
N GLU A 477 9.24 -8.65 -0.39
CA GLU A 477 9.64 -9.80 0.41
C GLU A 477 8.93 -11.06 -0.10
N PRO A 478 9.53 -11.78 -1.07
CA PRO A 478 8.95 -13.01 -1.58
C PRO A 478 8.78 -14.06 -0.49
N ASP A 479 7.65 -14.76 -0.51
CA ASP A 479 7.41 -15.98 0.27
C ASP A 479 8.21 -17.15 -0.31
N VAL A 480 8.31 -17.19 -1.64
CA VAL A 480 9.17 -18.14 -2.37
C VAL A 480 9.99 -17.39 -3.41
N GLY A 481 11.31 -17.54 -3.34
CA GLY A 481 12.24 -17.06 -4.35
C GLY A 481 12.88 -18.22 -5.11
N ILE A 482 13.03 -18.08 -6.42
CA ILE A 482 13.71 -19.05 -7.28
C ILE A 482 14.88 -18.34 -7.96
N ILE A 483 16.09 -18.88 -7.85
CA ILE A 483 17.19 -18.49 -8.73
C ILE A 483 17.43 -19.65 -9.69
N THR A 484 17.11 -19.44 -10.96
CA THR A 484 17.14 -20.51 -11.97
C THR A 484 18.56 -20.97 -12.27
N ASN A 485 19.39 -20.04 -12.74
CA ASN A 485 20.78 -20.22 -13.14
C ASN A 485 21.48 -18.86 -13.31
N THR A 486 22.80 -18.84 -13.15
CA THR A 486 23.60 -17.61 -13.26
C THR A 486 24.77 -17.82 -14.22
N PHE A 487 24.67 -17.21 -15.41
CA PHE A 487 25.71 -17.32 -16.44
C PHE A 487 26.50 -16.04 -16.66
N PHE A 488 25.97 -14.89 -16.25
CA PHE A 488 26.62 -13.60 -16.45
C PHE A 488 27.00 -12.94 -15.13
N GLN A 489 28.13 -12.22 -15.16
CA GLN A 489 28.71 -11.61 -13.98
C GLN A 489 27.82 -10.49 -13.40
N ASP A 490 27.16 -9.72 -14.27
CA ASP A 490 26.19 -8.68 -13.88
C ASP A 490 24.94 -9.24 -13.20
N GLN A 491 24.59 -10.51 -13.45
CA GLN A 491 23.47 -11.17 -12.80
C GLN A 491 23.79 -11.61 -11.36
N ILE A 492 25.07 -11.77 -11.01
CA ILE A 492 25.48 -12.27 -9.68
C ILE A 492 25.04 -11.30 -8.59
N GLU A 493 25.35 -10.01 -8.73
CA GLU A 493 25.00 -8.98 -7.75
C GLU A 493 23.48 -8.84 -7.61
N LYS A 494 22.75 -8.88 -8.72
CA LYS A 494 21.28 -8.87 -8.76
C LYS A 494 20.70 -10.06 -7.99
N ASN A 495 21.21 -11.27 -8.23
CA ASN A 495 20.79 -12.49 -7.56
C ASN A 495 21.16 -12.49 -6.06
N LEU A 496 22.28 -11.87 -5.67
CA LEU A 496 22.65 -11.71 -4.27
C LEU A 496 21.68 -10.79 -3.53
N LEU A 497 21.27 -9.68 -4.16
CA LEU A 497 20.27 -8.79 -3.58
C LEU A 497 18.92 -9.49 -3.47
N PHE A 498 18.51 -10.21 -4.52
CA PHE A 498 17.29 -11.01 -4.54
C PHE A 498 17.25 -12.07 -3.44
N ALA A 499 18.33 -12.85 -3.25
CA ALA A 499 18.40 -13.87 -2.21
C ALA A 499 18.23 -13.30 -0.79
N ARG A 500 18.63 -12.03 -0.57
CA ARG A 500 18.51 -11.34 0.72
C ARG A 500 17.11 -10.83 1.00
N SER A 501 16.29 -10.62 -0.03
CA SER A 501 14.97 -10.02 0.11
C SER A 501 13.89 -11.04 0.45
N ILE A 502 14.16 -12.34 0.36
CA ILE A 502 13.18 -13.41 0.66
C ILE A 502 12.88 -13.42 2.17
N LYS A 503 11.59 -13.58 2.53
CA LYS A 503 11.12 -13.61 3.92
C LYS A 503 11.87 -14.67 4.73
N GLU A 504 12.15 -14.38 6.01
CA GLU A 504 12.90 -15.29 6.89
C GLU A 504 12.21 -16.67 7.06
N ASN A 505 10.88 -16.70 7.07
CA ASN A 505 10.07 -17.92 7.09
C ASN A 505 9.75 -18.50 5.70
N GLY A 506 10.24 -17.89 4.62
CA GLY A 506 10.03 -18.33 3.24
C GLY A 506 11.05 -19.37 2.76
N TYR A 507 11.09 -19.57 1.44
CA TYR A 507 11.95 -20.55 0.78
C TYR A 507 12.75 -19.94 -0.39
N LEU A 508 14.03 -20.25 -0.48
CA LEU A 508 14.88 -19.97 -1.64
C LEU A 508 15.24 -21.28 -2.35
N ILE A 509 14.82 -21.39 -3.61
CA ILE A 509 15.07 -22.56 -4.46
C ILE A 509 16.26 -22.29 -5.37
N LEU A 510 17.25 -23.18 -5.29
CA LEU A 510 18.52 -23.09 -6.03
C LEU A 510 18.79 -24.38 -6.79
N ASN A 511 19.22 -24.26 -8.04
CA ASN A 511 19.76 -25.39 -8.80
C ASN A 511 21.15 -25.76 -8.26
N VAL A 512 21.39 -27.04 -7.96
CA VAL A 512 22.71 -27.52 -7.50
C VAL A 512 23.82 -27.30 -8.54
N ASN A 513 23.46 -27.21 -9.82
CA ASN A 513 24.38 -26.97 -10.92
C ASN A 513 24.77 -25.47 -11.07
N ASP A 514 24.13 -24.55 -10.32
CA ASP A 514 24.55 -23.14 -10.32
C ASP A 514 25.86 -22.99 -9.52
N ALA A 515 26.90 -22.48 -10.18
CA ALA A 515 28.22 -22.28 -9.57
C ALA A 515 28.20 -21.31 -8.37
N TYR A 516 27.24 -20.39 -8.33
CA TYR A 516 27.15 -19.33 -7.32
C TYR A 516 26.14 -19.64 -6.20
N LYS A 517 25.51 -20.83 -6.20
CA LYS A 517 24.49 -21.23 -5.22
C LYS A 517 24.92 -21.06 -3.75
N TYR A 518 26.21 -21.26 -3.44
CA TYR A 518 26.73 -21.10 -2.08
C TYR A 518 26.76 -19.63 -1.63
N LEU A 519 27.05 -18.71 -2.56
CA LEU A 519 27.00 -17.27 -2.26
C LEU A 519 25.57 -16.82 -1.98
N TYR A 520 24.61 -17.31 -2.77
CA TYR A 520 23.19 -17.01 -2.55
C TYR A 520 22.70 -17.60 -1.23
N SER A 521 23.03 -18.87 -0.97
CA SER A 521 22.68 -19.55 0.29
C SER A 521 23.24 -18.83 1.52
N ALA A 522 24.46 -18.30 1.45
CA ALA A 522 25.09 -17.59 2.56
C ALA A 522 24.49 -16.20 2.83
N LYS A 523 23.80 -15.61 1.85
CA LYS A 523 23.14 -14.29 1.99
C LYS A 523 21.66 -14.39 2.35
N ALA A 524 21.02 -15.50 2.00
CA ALA A 524 19.62 -15.75 2.33
C ALA A 524 19.43 -15.98 3.83
N LYS A 525 18.31 -15.50 4.36
CA LYS A 525 17.88 -15.73 5.74
C LYS A 525 16.80 -16.80 5.88
N CYS A 526 16.37 -17.34 4.74
CA CYS A 526 15.23 -18.24 4.61
C CYS A 526 15.67 -19.70 4.46
N ARG A 527 14.70 -20.60 4.30
CA ARG A 527 14.99 -22.03 4.09
C ARG A 527 15.50 -22.27 2.67
N ILE A 528 16.63 -22.96 2.55
CA ILE A 528 17.22 -23.29 1.24
C ILE A 528 16.70 -24.65 0.75
N VAL A 529 16.15 -24.67 -0.46
CA VAL A 529 15.72 -25.87 -1.16
C VAL A 529 16.62 -26.09 -2.37
N PHE A 530 17.27 -27.25 -2.44
CA PHE A 530 18.05 -27.61 -3.63
C PHE A 530 17.24 -28.43 -4.62
N THR A 531 17.41 -28.11 -5.90
CA THR A 531 16.89 -28.90 -7.02
C THR A 531 18.02 -29.55 -7.80
N SER A 532 17.88 -30.83 -8.14
CA SER A 532 18.89 -31.56 -8.94
C SER A 532 18.31 -32.55 -9.93
N THR A 533 18.89 -32.63 -11.12
CA THR A 533 18.57 -33.66 -12.11
C THR A 533 19.27 -34.99 -11.83
N SER A 534 20.03 -35.11 -10.73
CA SER A 534 20.74 -36.32 -10.32
C SER A 534 20.60 -36.60 -8.82
N SER A 535 20.19 -37.82 -8.47
CA SER A 535 20.14 -38.29 -7.07
C SER A 535 21.51 -38.49 -6.43
N HIS A 536 22.60 -38.44 -7.22
CA HIS A 536 23.96 -38.69 -6.72
C HIS A 536 24.78 -37.42 -6.48
N HIS A 537 24.20 -36.24 -6.70
CA HIS A 537 24.91 -34.98 -6.50
C HIS A 537 25.36 -34.83 -5.04
N PRO A 538 26.64 -34.51 -4.74
CA PRO A 538 27.15 -34.40 -3.37
C PRO A 538 26.35 -33.43 -2.50
N ASP A 539 26.02 -32.26 -3.06
CA ASP A 539 25.25 -31.22 -2.35
C ASP A 539 23.82 -31.67 -2.01
N LEU A 540 23.23 -32.56 -2.81
CA LEU A 540 21.93 -33.15 -2.53
C LEU A 540 22.01 -34.14 -1.36
N LYS A 541 23.06 -34.98 -1.32
CA LYS A 541 23.30 -35.90 -0.20
C LYS A 541 23.50 -35.13 1.11
N ALA A 542 24.31 -34.07 1.07
CA ALA A 542 24.53 -33.20 2.22
C ALA A 542 23.22 -32.53 2.70
N GLN A 543 22.36 -32.07 1.78
CA GLN A 543 21.02 -31.55 2.08
C GLN A 543 20.18 -32.57 2.88
N MET A 544 20.12 -33.81 2.39
CA MET A 544 19.35 -34.89 3.03
C MET A 544 19.91 -35.27 4.41
N GLU A 545 21.24 -35.40 4.53
CA GLU A 545 21.91 -35.67 5.81
C GLU A 545 21.64 -34.57 6.86
N MET A 546 21.60 -33.31 6.42
CA MET A 546 21.26 -32.16 7.25
C MET A 546 19.75 -32.01 7.51
N LYS A 547 18.91 -32.94 7.02
CA LYS A 547 17.44 -32.88 7.12
C LYS A 547 16.85 -31.58 6.57
N LYS A 548 17.47 -31.06 5.52
CA LYS A 548 17.01 -29.86 4.82
C LYS A 548 16.27 -30.28 3.53
N PRO A 549 15.35 -29.44 3.04
CA PRO A 549 14.47 -29.80 1.93
C PRO A 549 15.18 -29.83 0.57
N CYS A 550 14.79 -30.78 -0.29
CA CYS A 550 15.26 -30.84 -1.67
C CYS A 550 14.27 -31.53 -2.62
N VAL A 551 14.40 -31.27 -3.92
CA VAL A 551 13.63 -31.93 -4.98
C VAL A 551 14.60 -32.43 -6.04
N TYR A 552 14.51 -33.68 -6.45
CA TYR A 552 15.48 -34.23 -7.39
C TYR A 552 14.90 -35.31 -8.28
N LEU A 553 15.62 -35.65 -9.35
CA LEU A 553 15.27 -36.73 -10.26
C LEU A 553 16.05 -38.01 -9.90
N GLU A 554 15.34 -39.13 -9.77
CA GLU A 554 15.90 -40.46 -9.58
C GLU A 554 15.15 -41.47 -10.44
N ASN A 555 15.85 -42.14 -11.38
CA ASN A 555 15.26 -43.13 -12.28
C ASN A 555 13.98 -42.63 -12.98
N ASP A 556 14.05 -41.43 -13.57
CA ASP A 556 12.91 -40.71 -14.18
C ASP A 556 11.78 -40.31 -13.23
N ILE A 557 11.89 -40.58 -11.92
CA ILE A 557 10.89 -40.20 -10.92
C ILE A 557 11.35 -38.93 -10.21
N ILE A 558 10.47 -37.93 -10.16
CA ILE A 558 10.67 -36.75 -9.33
C ILE A 558 10.46 -37.16 -7.87
N LYS A 559 11.46 -36.91 -7.03
CA LYS A 559 11.46 -37.15 -5.59
C LYS A 559 11.44 -35.81 -4.86
N ILE A 560 10.63 -35.72 -3.81
CA ILE A 560 10.58 -34.57 -2.91
C ILE A 560 10.99 -35.06 -1.53
N PHE A 561 11.95 -34.39 -0.90
CA PHE A 561 12.30 -34.59 0.49
C PHE A 561 12.03 -33.29 1.24
N ASP A 562 11.13 -33.33 2.23
CA ASP A 562 10.71 -32.13 2.96
C ASP A 562 11.57 -31.83 4.20
N GLY A 563 12.61 -32.65 4.43
CA GLY A 563 13.45 -32.64 5.63
C GLY A 563 13.13 -33.77 6.62
N LYS A 564 11.97 -34.42 6.47
CA LYS A 564 11.53 -35.54 7.32
C LYS A 564 11.25 -36.78 6.50
N GLU A 565 10.43 -36.63 5.46
CA GLU A 565 9.90 -37.73 4.66
C GLU A 565 10.24 -37.55 3.20
N MET A 566 10.32 -38.69 2.50
CA MET A 566 10.62 -38.76 1.08
C MET A 566 9.37 -39.19 0.32
N PHE A 567 8.97 -38.39 -0.64
CA PHE A 567 7.78 -38.57 -1.46
C PHE A 567 8.18 -38.81 -2.91
N SER A 568 7.57 -39.82 -3.53
CA SER A 568 7.66 -40.01 -4.98
C SER A 568 6.52 -39.23 -5.63
N PHE A 569 6.85 -38.19 -6.39
CA PHE A 569 5.86 -37.27 -6.95
C PHE A 569 5.25 -37.82 -8.24
N CYS A 570 6.01 -37.87 -9.33
CA CYS A 570 5.55 -38.47 -10.60
C CYS A 570 6.73 -38.84 -11.50
N ASN A 571 6.46 -39.60 -12.57
CA ASN A 571 7.46 -39.81 -13.60
C ASN A 571 7.60 -38.54 -14.47
N ILE A 572 8.82 -38.10 -14.74
CA ILE A 572 9.12 -36.92 -15.56
C ILE A 572 8.56 -37.04 -16.99
N LYS A 573 8.44 -38.28 -17.50
CA LYS A 573 7.91 -38.57 -18.84
C LYS A 573 6.41 -38.31 -18.96
N GLU A 574 5.68 -38.26 -17.85
CA GLU A 574 4.26 -37.90 -17.83
C GLU A 574 4.03 -36.40 -18.05
N ILE A 575 5.06 -35.57 -17.82
CA ILE A 575 4.99 -34.12 -18.00
C ILE A 575 5.37 -33.77 -19.44
N PRO A 576 4.45 -33.27 -20.28
CA PRO A 576 4.72 -33.07 -21.71
C PRO A 576 5.88 -32.11 -21.99
N TYR A 577 6.04 -31.06 -21.17
CA TYR A 577 7.12 -30.09 -21.30
C TYR A 577 8.53 -30.70 -21.13
N SER A 578 8.66 -31.89 -20.52
CA SER A 578 9.95 -32.59 -20.40
C SER A 578 10.43 -33.22 -21.71
N TYR A 579 9.53 -33.35 -22.70
CA TYR A 579 9.75 -34.10 -23.94
C TYR A 579 10.26 -35.52 -23.68
N GLU A 580 9.46 -36.33 -22.97
CA GLU A 580 9.82 -37.70 -22.58
C GLU A 580 11.10 -37.76 -21.72
N GLY A 581 11.36 -36.72 -20.92
CA GLY A 581 12.57 -36.61 -20.10
C GLY A 581 13.86 -36.34 -20.89
N LYS A 582 13.77 -35.85 -22.14
CA LYS A 582 14.93 -35.65 -23.01
C LYS A 582 15.53 -34.24 -22.93
N LEU A 583 14.76 -33.23 -22.53
CA LEU A 583 15.23 -31.84 -22.49
C LEU A 583 15.66 -31.42 -21.08
N MET A 584 16.97 -31.43 -20.81
CA MET A 584 17.52 -31.19 -19.47
C MET A 584 17.09 -29.85 -18.86
N PHE A 585 17.14 -28.75 -19.62
CA PHE A 585 16.72 -27.43 -19.12
C PHE A 585 15.22 -27.38 -18.76
N ALA A 586 14.38 -28.16 -19.46
CA ALA A 586 12.96 -28.26 -19.15
C ALA A 586 12.75 -29.04 -17.85
N ILE A 587 13.51 -30.12 -17.65
CA ILE A 587 13.51 -30.88 -16.39
C ILE A 587 13.94 -29.98 -15.23
N GLU A 588 15.00 -29.19 -15.37
CA GLU A 588 15.44 -28.25 -14.32
C GLU A 588 14.32 -27.24 -13.95
N ASN A 589 13.68 -26.62 -14.96
CA ASN A 589 12.55 -25.72 -14.73
C ASN A 589 11.36 -26.42 -14.05
N ILE A 590 11.07 -27.68 -14.44
CA ILE A 590 10.03 -28.51 -13.83
C ILE A 590 10.34 -28.77 -12.35
N LEU A 591 11.56 -29.19 -12.02
CA LEU A 591 11.96 -29.46 -10.64
C LEU A 591 11.87 -28.19 -9.76
N GLN A 592 12.28 -27.03 -10.29
CA GLN A 592 12.16 -25.74 -9.61
C GLN A 592 10.69 -25.31 -9.42
N THR A 593 9.85 -25.56 -10.42
CA THR A 593 8.41 -25.29 -10.33
C THR A 593 7.74 -26.18 -9.29
N VAL A 594 8.02 -27.49 -9.30
CA VAL A 594 7.51 -28.45 -8.31
C VAL A 594 7.96 -28.06 -6.91
N ALA A 595 9.24 -27.73 -6.73
CA ALA A 595 9.76 -27.26 -5.45
C ALA A 595 9.03 -26.00 -4.96
N ALA A 596 8.85 -25.00 -5.83
CA ALA A 596 8.19 -23.74 -5.48
C ALA A 596 6.75 -23.96 -5.05
N MET A 597 5.99 -24.71 -5.83
CA MET A 597 4.57 -24.96 -5.57
C MET A 597 4.37 -25.83 -4.32
N TYR A 598 5.18 -26.87 -4.16
CA TYR A 598 5.08 -27.78 -3.00
C TYR A 598 5.42 -27.07 -1.69
N PHE A 599 6.55 -26.37 -1.63
CA PHE A 599 6.98 -25.68 -0.40
C PHE A 599 6.19 -24.41 -0.11
N TYR A 600 5.54 -23.81 -1.13
CA TYR A 600 4.51 -22.81 -0.91
C TYR A 600 3.25 -23.38 -0.23
N GLY A 601 2.97 -24.68 -0.42
CA GLY A 601 1.85 -25.39 0.19
C GLY A 601 0.72 -25.76 -0.77
N VAL A 602 0.98 -25.80 -2.08
CA VAL A 602 0.02 -26.36 -3.04
C VAL A 602 0.00 -27.88 -2.91
N ASP A 603 -1.19 -28.46 -2.84
CA ASP A 603 -1.39 -29.90 -2.77
C ASP A 603 -0.71 -30.62 -3.95
N SER A 604 0.02 -31.70 -3.66
CA SER A 604 0.79 -32.43 -4.67
C SER A 604 -0.08 -33.03 -5.79
N GLU A 605 -1.30 -33.46 -5.49
CA GLU A 605 -2.22 -34.00 -6.51
C GLU A 605 -2.65 -32.90 -7.48
N ILE A 606 -2.87 -31.68 -6.97
CA ILE A 606 -3.18 -30.50 -7.79
C ILE A 606 -1.99 -30.15 -8.70
N ILE A 607 -0.77 -30.11 -8.14
CA ILE A 607 0.45 -29.86 -8.93
C ILE A 607 0.57 -30.92 -10.03
N TYR A 608 0.44 -32.20 -9.68
CA TYR A 608 0.55 -33.32 -10.62
C TYR A 608 -0.45 -33.22 -11.76
N LYS A 609 -1.73 -33.03 -11.44
CA LYS A 609 -2.82 -32.95 -12.41
C LYS A 609 -2.57 -31.86 -13.45
N PHE A 610 -2.27 -30.63 -13.01
CA PHE A 610 -2.15 -29.52 -13.96
C PHE A 610 -0.78 -29.46 -14.63
N LEU A 611 0.28 -29.97 -14.00
CA LEU A 611 1.60 -30.04 -14.62
C LEU A 611 1.65 -31.08 -15.75
N THR A 612 0.92 -32.20 -15.63
CA THR A 612 0.78 -33.20 -16.71
C THR A 612 -0.10 -32.72 -17.87
N GLU A 613 -0.98 -31.75 -17.64
CA GLU A 613 -1.74 -31.06 -18.70
C GLU A 613 -0.95 -29.93 -19.39
N TYR A 614 0.11 -29.42 -18.76
CA TYR A 614 0.91 -28.31 -19.28
C TYR A 614 1.86 -28.74 -20.40
N LYS A 615 1.74 -28.08 -21.56
CA LYS A 615 2.48 -28.42 -22.80
C LYS A 615 3.52 -27.40 -23.20
N ASN A 616 3.56 -26.23 -22.56
CA ASN A 616 4.37 -25.08 -22.99
C ASN A 616 4.17 -24.75 -24.48
N ASP A 617 2.91 -24.74 -24.91
CA ASP A 617 2.53 -24.52 -26.30
C ASP A 617 2.21 -23.04 -26.60
N SER A 618 1.81 -22.78 -27.83
CA SER A 618 1.46 -21.45 -28.33
C SER A 618 0.24 -20.79 -27.67
N HIS A 619 -0.58 -21.55 -26.93
CA HIS A 619 -1.68 -20.98 -26.15
C HIS A 619 -1.21 -20.63 -24.73
N GLN A 620 -0.37 -21.48 -24.16
CA GLN A 620 0.03 -21.38 -22.75
C GLN A 620 1.22 -20.43 -22.54
N ASN A 621 2.21 -20.44 -23.45
CA ASN A 621 3.43 -19.64 -23.32
C ASN A 621 3.98 -19.23 -24.71
N PRO A 622 3.26 -18.35 -25.44
CA PRO A 622 3.62 -17.99 -26.81
C PRO A 622 4.99 -17.30 -26.91
N GLY A 623 5.79 -17.69 -27.90
CA GLY A 623 7.11 -17.13 -28.19
C GLY A 623 8.25 -17.71 -27.33
N LYS A 624 7.96 -18.64 -26.41
CA LYS A 624 8.92 -19.17 -25.43
C LYS A 624 9.10 -20.67 -25.55
N PHE A 625 10.06 -21.07 -26.39
CA PHE A 625 10.41 -22.45 -26.69
C PHE A 625 9.19 -23.28 -27.16
N ASN A 626 8.38 -22.72 -28.06
CA ASN A 626 7.27 -23.46 -28.66
C ASN A 626 7.77 -24.28 -29.85
N ILE A 627 7.32 -25.53 -29.95
CA ILE A 627 7.68 -26.43 -31.05
C ILE A 627 6.43 -26.79 -31.86
N PHE A 628 6.50 -26.62 -33.17
CA PHE A 628 5.49 -27.02 -34.13
C PHE A 628 6.05 -28.08 -35.07
N ASP A 629 5.25 -29.08 -35.41
CA ASP A 629 5.57 -30.02 -36.49
C ASP A 629 4.85 -29.57 -37.76
N ILE A 630 5.63 -29.22 -38.79
CA ILE A 630 5.13 -28.85 -40.12
C ILE A 630 5.70 -29.83 -41.12
N ASN A 631 4.88 -30.80 -41.54
CA ASN A 631 5.25 -31.84 -42.50
C ASN A 631 6.52 -32.63 -42.12
N GLY A 632 6.75 -32.86 -40.83
CA GLY A 632 7.92 -33.54 -40.29
C GLY A 632 9.17 -32.68 -40.15
N ILE A 633 9.04 -31.35 -40.25
CA ILE A 633 10.05 -30.34 -39.89
C ILE A 633 9.64 -29.73 -38.56
N LYS A 634 10.56 -29.68 -37.59
CA LYS A 634 10.29 -29.08 -36.27
C LYS A 634 10.62 -27.60 -36.27
N VAL A 635 9.59 -26.76 -36.24
CA VAL A 635 9.75 -25.30 -36.13
C VAL A 635 9.75 -24.92 -34.65
N ILE A 636 10.84 -24.36 -34.18
CA ILE A 636 11.05 -23.93 -32.79
C ILE A 636 11.09 -22.41 -32.76
N ILE A 637 10.37 -21.80 -31.81
CA ILE A 637 10.36 -20.35 -31.61
C ILE A 637 10.85 -20.05 -30.21
N ASP A 638 11.89 -19.22 -30.08
CA ASP A 638 12.39 -18.73 -28.80
C ASP A 638 13.00 -17.33 -28.91
N SER A 639 12.99 -16.58 -27.81
CA SER A 639 13.57 -15.24 -27.66
C SER A 639 15.08 -15.24 -27.32
N LEU A 640 15.71 -16.42 -27.30
CA LEU A 640 17.11 -16.58 -26.91
C LEU A 640 18.08 -16.01 -27.95
N SER A 641 18.71 -14.88 -27.64
CA SER A 641 19.61 -14.19 -28.57
C SER A 641 21.10 -14.36 -28.30
N LYS A 642 21.52 -14.87 -27.14
CA LYS A 642 22.95 -14.93 -26.76
C LYS A 642 23.66 -16.20 -27.26
N LYS A 643 24.81 -16.03 -27.92
CA LYS A 643 25.62 -17.07 -28.58
C LYS A 643 25.83 -18.36 -27.78
N ASN A 644 26.37 -18.26 -26.56
CA ASN A 644 26.71 -19.45 -25.75
C ASN A 644 25.47 -20.27 -25.37
N HIS A 645 24.30 -19.63 -25.35
CA HIS A 645 23.02 -20.23 -24.95
C HIS A 645 22.40 -20.98 -26.12
N LEU A 646 22.43 -20.36 -27.29
CA LEU A 646 22.04 -21.00 -28.53
C LEU A 646 22.86 -22.26 -28.75
N LYS A 647 24.18 -22.24 -28.50
CA LYS A 647 25.01 -23.45 -28.54
C LYS A 647 24.52 -24.56 -27.61
N LEU A 648 24.30 -24.25 -26.33
CA LEU A 648 23.89 -25.24 -25.32
C LEU A 648 22.50 -25.81 -25.61
N LEU A 649 21.57 -24.96 -26.02
CA LEU A 649 20.22 -25.38 -26.38
C LEU A 649 20.28 -26.29 -27.62
N VAL A 650 20.97 -25.86 -28.67
CA VAL A 650 21.08 -26.58 -29.94
C VAL A 650 21.71 -27.95 -29.75
N SER A 651 22.71 -28.09 -28.87
CA SER A 651 23.31 -29.39 -28.57
C SER A 651 22.33 -30.39 -27.95
N ASN A 652 21.24 -29.92 -27.32
CA ASN A 652 20.22 -30.77 -26.73
C ASN A 652 19.06 -31.11 -27.70
N LEU A 653 18.93 -30.39 -28.82
CA LEU A 653 17.82 -30.61 -29.77
C LEU A 653 17.93 -31.94 -30.52
N ASN A 654 19.13 -32.50 -30.65
CA ASN A 654 19.33 -33.83 -31.22
C ASN A 654 18.61 -34.92 -30.40
N LEU A 655 18.48 -34.73 -29.08
CA LEU A 655 17.81 -35.68 -28.18
C LEU A 655 16.32 -35.83 -28.51
N ILE A 656 15.71 -34.78 -29.06
CA ILE A 656 14.31 -34.81 -29.52
C ILE A 656 14.20 -35.09 -31.03
N GLY A 657 15.23 -35.66 -31.65
CA GLY A 657 15.18 -36.17 -33.03
C GLY A 657 15.33 -35.11 -34.13
N ILE A 658 15.88 -33.94 -33.81
CA ILE A 658 16.26 -32.93 -34.80
C ILE A 658 17.68 -33.23 -35.28
N LYS A 659 17.87 -33.42 -36.58
CA LYS A 659 19.18 -33.81 -37.15
C LYS A 659 20.03 -32.60 -37.52
N ASP A 660 19.41 -31.64 -38.20
CA ASP A 660 20.03 -30.41 -38.70
C ASP A 660 19.10 -29.23 -38.41
N ILE A 661 19.67 -28.02 -38.24
CA ILE A 661 18.90 -26.83 -37.86
C ILE A 661 19.20 -25.67 -38.80
N TYR A 662 18.14 -25.05 -39.30
CA TYR A 662 18.14 -23.74 -39.96
C TYR A 662 17.78 -22.67 -38.92
N PHE A 663 18.50 -21.56 -38.89
CA PHE A 663 18.23 -20.44 -37.99
C PHE A 663 17.58 -19.30 -38.76
N VAL A 664 16.53 -18.72 -38.18
CA VAL A 664 15.87 -17.52 -38.68
C VAL A 664 16.05 -16.44 -37.62
N CYS A 665 16.74 -15.34 -37.95
CA CYS A 665 16.94 -14.24 -37.00
C CYS A 665 17.03 -12.88 -37.68
N GLU A 666 16.86 -11.80 -36.91
CA GLU A 666 17.11 -10.46 -37.42
C GLU A 666 18.61 -10.26 -37.73
N LYS A 667 18.94 -9.41 -38.71
CA LYS A 667 20.33 -9.14 -39.14
C LYS A 667 21.27 -8.78 -37.98
N ARG A 668 20.79 -8.00 -37.01
CA ARG A 668 21.57 -7.58 -35.84
C ARG A 668 21.98 -8.76 -34.92
N GLN A 669 21.25 -9.87 -34.99
CA GLN A 669 21.51 -11.06 -34.18
C GLN A 669 22.39 -12.10 -34.89
N GLU A 670 22.70 -11.91 -36.17
CA GLU A 670 23.52 -12.85 -36.96
C GLU A 670 24.88 -13.14 -36.32
N GLN A 671 25.49 -12.13 -35.70
CA GLN A 671 26.75 -12.25 -34.97
C GLN A 671 26.71 -13.27 -33.84
N ASN A 672 25.54 -13.54 -33.26
CA ASN A 672 25.36 -14.53 -32.20
C ASN A 672 25.32 -15.98 -32.74
N LEU A 673 25.22 -16.15 -34.06
CA LEU A 673 25.18 -17.43 -34.77
C LEU A 673 26.51 -17.72 -35.51
N ASP A 674 27.60 -17.05 -35.13
CA ASP A 674 28.92 -17.26 -35.72
C ASP A 674 29.43 -18.71 -35.60
N PHE A 675 28.94 -19.45 -34.60
CA PHE A 675 29.25 -20.84 -34.35
C PHE A 675 28.60 -21.84 -35.31
N VAL A 676 27.60 -21.39 -36.08
CA VAL A 676 26.99 -22.21 -37.13
C VAL A 676 27.97 -22.28 -38.29
N LYS A 677 28.55 -23.47 -38.50
CA LYS A 677 29.60 -23.70 -39.50
C LYS A 677 29.10 -23.46 -40.93
N ASP A 678 27.88 -23.92 -41.24
CA ASP A 678 27.26 -23.74 -42.54
C ASP A 678 26.40 -22.47 -42.55
N LYS A 679 26.92 -21.40 -43.15
CA LYS A 679 26.22 -20.11 -43.23
C LYS A 679 24.96 -20.16 -44.07
N ASN A 680 24.79 -21.13 -44.97
CA ASN A 680 23.55 -21.29 -45.73
C ASN A 680 22.37 -21.72 -44.85
N LYS A 681 22.65 -22.20 -43.62
CA LYS A 681 21.65 -22.53 -42.61
C LYS A 681 21.25 -21.33 -41.75
N VAL A 682 21.86 -20.15 -41.93
CA VAL A 682 21.49 -18.92 -41.22
C VAL A 682 20.76 -17.99 -42.19
N ILE A 683 19.48 -17.76 -41.93
CA ILE A 683 18.60 -16.93 -42.74
C ILE A 683 18.31 -15.67 -41.92
N CYS A 684 18.94 -14.57 -42.31
CA CYS A 684 18.78 -13.30 -41.62
C CYS A 684 18.59 -12.16 -42.61
N ARG A 685 17.71 -11.21 -42.25
CA ARG A 685 17.47 -9.97 -42.98
C ARG A 685 17.16 -8.86 -41.99
N GLN A 686 17.22 -7.62 -42.48
CA GLN A 686 16.62 -6.49 -41.77
C GLN A 686 15.10 -6.64 -41.89
N ILE A 687 14.40 -6.55 -40.75
CA ILE A 687 12.95 -6.71 -40.68
C ILE A 687 12.34 -5.30 -40.71
N GLU A 688 11.64 -4.96 -41.80
CA GLU A 688 10.90 -3.70 -41.91
C GLU A 688 9.40 -3.93 -41.73
N ARG A 689 8.91 -5.11 -42.13
CA ARG A 689 7.51 -5.52 -42.04
C ARG A 689 7.40 -6.97 -41.59
N PHE A 690 6.26 -7.34 -41.02
CA PHE A 690 6.01 -8.72 -40.60
C PHE A 690 6.06 -9.73 -41.77
N SER A 691 5.75 -9.30 -42.99
CA SER A 691 5.89 -10.12 -44.21
C SER A 691 7.31 -10.65 -44.41
N ASP A 692 8.33 -9.87 -44.03
CA ASP A 692 9.74 -10.26 -44.19
C ASP A 692 10.06 -11.49 -43.33
N VAL A 693 9.47 -11.55 -42.13
CA VAL A 693 9.61 -12.68 -41.20
C VAL A 693 8.96 -13.93 -41.80
N ILE A 694 7.76 -13.81 -42.35
CA ILE A 694 7.05 -14.92 -42.99
C ILE A 694 7.82 -15.45 -44.19
N GLU A 695 8.43 -14.57 -45.00
CA GLU A 695 9.29 -14.97 -46.11
C GLU A 695 10.52 -15.74 -45.63
N MET A 696 11.21 -15.25 -44.60
CA MET A 696 12.39 -15.92 -44.03
C MET A 696 12.05 -17.30 -43.48
N ILE A 697 10.92 -17.44 -42.77
CA ILE A 697 10.44 -18.72 -42.27
C ILE A 697 10.08 -19.65 -43.44
N SER A 698 9.36 -19.16 -44.44
CA SER A 698 8.99 -19.93 -45.64
C SER A 698 10.22 -20.44 -46.40
N ASP A 699 11.25 -19.61 -46.57
CA ASP A 699 12.52 -19.99 -47.19
C ASP A 699 13.24 -21.07 -46.37
N SER A 700 13.29 -20.91 -45.04
CA SER A 700 13.90 -21.91 -44.15
C SER A 700 13.21 -23.28 -44.23
N ILE A 701 11.87 -23.32 -44.23
CA ILE A 701 11.10 -24.55 -44.31
C ILE A 701 11.27 -25.22 -45.68
N LYS A 702 11.37 -24.46 -46.78
CA LYS A 702 11.62 -24.99 -48.13
C LYS A 702 12.99 -25.66 -48.25
N ARG A 703 13.99 -25.17 -47.52
CA ARG A 703 15.36 -25.72 -47.51
C ARG A 703 15.50 -26.94 -46.59
N ALA A 704 14.70 -26.99 -45.52
CA ALA A 704 14.70 -28.05 -44.54
C ALA A 704 14.10 -29.36 -45.08
N LYS A 705 14.63 -30.49 -44.62
CA LYS A 705 14.15 -31.84 -44.93
C LYS A 705 13.37 -32.42 -43.74
N LYS A 706 12.65 -33.51 -43.98
CA LYS A 706 11.98 -34.27 -42.91
C LYS A 706 13.00 -34.74 -41.87
N GLY A 707 12.79 -34.38 -40.60
CA GLY A 707 13.71 -34.62 -39.48
C GLY A 707 14.65 -33.44 -39.17
N ASP A 708 14.65 -32.39 -39.99
CA ASP A 708 15.36 -31.15 -39.70
C ASP A 708 14.51 -30.22 -38.80
N GLY A 709 15.15 -29.20 -38.27
CA GLY A 709 14.54 -28.15 -37.47
C GLY A 709 14.73 -26.77 -38.09
N VAL A 710 13.78 -25.88 -37.81
CA VAL A 710 13.89 -24.44 -38.08
C VAL A 710 13.78 -23.73 -36.74
N PHE A 711 14.81 -22.99 -36.34
CA PHE A 711 14.88 -22.28 -35.08
C PHE A 711 14.74 -20.77 -35.33
N ILE A 712 13.63 -20.20 -34.87
CA ILE A 712 13.26 -18.80 -35.03
C ILE A 712 13.65 -18.03 -33.77
N ILE A 713 14.48 -17.01 -33.96
CA ILE A 713 15.03 -16.14 -32.94
C ILE A 713 14.67 -14.71 -33.30
N LEU A 714 13.57 -14.19 -32.73
CA LEU A 714 13.15 -12.82 -32.94
C LEU A 714 12.95 -12.11 -31.60
N PRO A 715 13.10 -10.79 -31.54
CA PRO A 715 12.72 -10.03 -30.36
C PRO A 715 11.21 -10.13 -30.09
N GLU A 716 10.80 -9.96 -28.84
CA GLU A 716 9.39 -9.74 -28.51
C GLU A 716 8.95 -8.34 -28.99
N PRO A 717 7.70 -8.15 -29.48
CA PRO A 717 6.60 -9.12 -29.53
C PRO A 717 6.57 -10.01 -30.80
N LEU A 718 7.51 -9.86 -31.75
CA LEU A 718 7.46 -10.58 -33.03
C LEU A 718 7.39 -12.11 -32.87
N ASN A 719 8.07 -12.68 -31.89
CA ASN A 719 7.97 -14.12 -31.60
C ASN A 719 6.53 -14.56 -31.27
N LYS A 720 5.77 -13.75 -30.51
CA LYS A 720 4.35 -14.04 -30.22
C LYS A 720 3.50 -13.95 -31.47
N ASP A 721 3.74 -12.94 -32.31
CA ASP A 721 3.01 -12.75 -33.56
C ASP A 721 3.25 -13.92 -34.53
N VAL A 722 4.51 -14.37 -34.68
CA VAL A 722 4.85 -15.56 -35.48
C VAL A 722 4.19 -16.81 -34.92
N THR A 723 4.23 -16.97 -33.60
CA THR A 723 3.59 -18.10 -32.90
C THR A 723 2.09 -18.16 -33.20
N PHE A 724 1.43 -17.01 -33.20
CA PHE A 724 0.01 -16.87 -33.55
C PHE A 724 -0.25 -17.21 -35.03
N GLU A 725 0.54 -16.66 -35.95
CA GLU A 725 0.36 -16.87 -37.40
C GLU A 725 0.55 -18.33 -37.81
N ILE A 726 1.60 -19.00 -37.30
CA ILE A 726 1.83 -20.44 -37.57
C ILE A 726 0.66 -21.28 -37.04
N ARG A 727 0.15 -20.95 -35.86
CA ARG A 727 -1.00 -21.63 -35.25
C ARG A 727 -2.26 -21.49 -36.10
N GLU A 728 -2.61 -20.27 -36.51
CA GLU A 728 -3.78 -20.00 -37.35
C GLU A 728 -3.67 -20.70 -38.72
N GLY A 729 -2.47 -20.69 -39.32
CA GLY A 729 -2.21 -21.39 -40.57
C GLY A 729 -2.42 -22.90 -40.47
N LEU A 730 -1.96 -23.53 -39.38
CA LEU A 730 -2.18 -24.96 -39.12
C LEU A 730 -3.66 -25.28 -38.84
N ALA A 731 -4.38 -24.41 -38.12
CA ALA A 731 -5.80 -24.58 -37.83
C ALA A 731 -6.66 -24.49 -39.11
N LYS A 732 -6.38 -23.53 -40.00
CA LYS A 732 -7.06 -23.40 -41.31
C LYS A 732 -6.86 -24.64 -42.18
N ARG A 733 -5.65 -25.21 -42.21
CA ARG A 733 -5.36 -26.46 -42.94
C ARG A 733 -6.12 -27.66 -42.37
N LYS A 734 -6.20 -27.80 -41.05
CA LYS A 734 -7.00 -28.87 -40.40
C LYS A 734 -8.49 -28.74 -40.70
N ARG A 735 -9.07 -27.54 -40.64
CA ARG A 735 -10.49 -27.30 -40.99
C ARG A 735 -10.80 -27.64 -42.45
N ASN A 736 -9.92 -27.24 -43.38
CA ASN A 736 -10.07 -27.59 -44.80
C ASN A 736 -9.95 -29.10 -45.06
N PHE A 737 -9.18 -29.83 -44.25
CA PHE A 737 -9.07 -31.29 -44.36
C PHE A 737 -10.32 -32.01 -43.83
N VAL A 738 -10.90 -31.53 -42.72
CA VAL A 738 -12.14 -32.08 -42.13
C VAL A 738 -13.38 -31.74 -42.95
N ASN A 739 -13.41 -30.59 -43.63
CA ASN A 739 -14.52 -30.22 -44.52
C ASN A 739 -14.44 -30.89 -45.90
N ASN A 740 -13.29 -31.47 -46.28
CA ASN A 740 -13.06 -32.16 -47.55
C ASN A 740 -12.93 -33.69 -47.41
N ALA A 741 -13.08 -34.22 -46.20
CA ALA A 741 -13.16 -35.65 -45.87
C ALA A 741 -14.60 -35.97 -45.47
#